data_AF-A0A1E5V7M7-F1
#
_entry.id   AF-A0A1E5V7M7-F1
#
_cell.length_a   1.000
_cell.length_b   1.000
_cell.length_c   1.000
_cell.angle_alpha   90.00
_cell.angle_beta   90.00
_cell.angle_gamma   90.00
#
_symmetry.space_group_name_H-M   'P 1'
#
loop_
_entity.id
_entity.type
_entity.pdbx_description
1 polymer ?
#
loop_
_entity_poly.entity_id
_entity_poly.type
_entity_poly.pdbx_seq_one_letter_code
_entity_poly.pdbx_strand_id
1 'polypeptide(L)'
;MALCFVSLYLPSASSQSAADSCSNGLTLGSLVPFNTTGLSCFQAWPSQDFILRFGKSGTGSNVVWTFVLSAPDNGGYISIGFSPTGRMVGSSAVAGWVTSAGAGSARQYYLGGTSSRSCPPDQGKLTLARGAAAPTIVSKGSRLYLAFQLAGQPLTDVVYAVGPRGSLPGSNGLLPQHQDMAAGTISLSGGSSSGSGSGSPATGGGDGEGDGDGEGKDKSKGAGEGSDDDGKGERRTSPSSASSSGASGGGAFLNAKRRHGVLAIVSWGVMVPAGVALARFFKRFDPFWFYAHVVAQGLGFVLGVLAVVAGFRLDDDEGPVATHKAIGIVVLVCACLQVMALLARPAKETKARRYWNWYHHNVGRVAIALGVANIFYGLSLANEGQEWSYVYGIFIGIFAVVYLVLEEWRRRIHIEFTNDEQVIYRQIGNHSPGTPSTCGPAANLTKSSQAEPADEPEATDQIHTANMKPRSCSSSISSALLVLLLCCFCSSVATANSCASSGSLAAAVSRLIPFDTSNLTCFDAWTSQGFIVRYGKSGHNTWSFVLSAPDGGGYVAVGFSSDGAMVGSSAVAGWTAGSGVGVAKQYRLGGTSSGSCPPDQGSLALVPGTTLLAAQASRLYLAFQFTAAQPAPYLIYAVGPSGAQLSNNYLVRHSSYASAAVNYATGVASSASSSSFDLKKWHGAMAGLGWGVLMPVGVALARYFKRRDPFWFYAHISVQGVGFVLGTVGVVAGFRLNDDVPGADSHQALGIAILIFGCLQVLAFLARPDKGSKVRRYWNWYHHNVGRAAVACAVANVFVGLSIAHEAAAAGAFYGIFLAVWVVASVVLEIRLWRTG
;
A
#
# COMPACT_ATOMS: atom_id res chain seq x y z
N MET A 1 29.79 -6.33 55.95
CA MET A 1 30.59 -5.96 54.76
C MET A 1 29.68 -5.29 53.76
N ALA A 2 29.92 -4.02 53.44
CA ALA A 2 29.29 -3.32 52.33
C ALA A 2 30.41 -2.97 51.34
N LEU A 3 30.15 -3.11 50.04
CA LEU A 3 31.07 -2.67 48.99
C LEU A 3 30.33 -1.73 48.04
N CYS A 4 30.78 -0.48 48.03
CA CYS A 4 30.34 0.54 47.09
C CYS A 4 30.91 0.26 45.70
N PHE A 5 30.18 0.68 44.66
CA PHE A 5 30.81 1.14 43.43
C PHE A 5 30.37 2.58 43.16
N VAL A 6 31.37 3.47 43.10
CA VAL A 6 31.20 4.90 42.84
C VAL A 6 31.35 5.12 41.34
N SER A 7 30.33 5.68 40.68
CA SER A 7 30.44 6.16 39.31
C SER A 7 31.18 7.50 39.27
N LEU A 8 32.38 7.52 38.69
CA LEU A 8 33.10 8.76 38.41
C LEU A 8 32.52 9.43 37.16
N TYR A 9 31.93 10.60 37.32
CA TYR A 9 31.64 11.53 36.23
C TYR A 9 32.95 12.19 35.75
N LEU A 10 33.21 12.16 34.45
CA LEU A 10 34.08 13.15 33.80
C LEU A 10 33.21 14.17 33.05
N PRO A 11 33.50 15.48 33.13
CA PRO A 11 32.76 16.49 32.38
C PRO A 11 33.18 16.46 30.91
N SER A 12 32.23 16.22 30.01
CA SER A 12 32.45 16.40 28.57
C SER A 12 32.56 17.89 28.24
N ALA A 13 33.73 18.34 27.81
CA ALA A 13 33.90 19.72 27.36
C ALA A 13 33.05 19.98 26.11
N SER A 14 32.11 20.93 26.20
CA SER A 14 31.29 21.37 25.07
C SER A 14 32.12 22.23 24.11
N SER A 15 32.65 21.63 23.06
CA SER A 15 33.22 22.39 21.94
C SER A 15 32.11 23.12 21.21
N GLN A 16 31.99 24.44 21.42
CA GLN A 16 31.09 25.29 20.65
C GLN A 16 31.57 25.33 19.19
N SER A 17 30.88 24.59 18.30
CA SER A 17 31.05 24.79 16.86
C SER A 17 30.42 26.12 16.47
N ALA A 18 31.22 27.06 15.98
CA ALA A 18 30.70 28.28 15.38
C ALA A 18 29.85 27.91 14.15
N ALA A 19 28.54 28.10 14.24
CA ALA A 19 27.61 27.76 13.17
C ALA A 19 27.83 28.67 11.95
N ASP A 20 28.22 28.07 10.83
CA ASP A 20 28.17 28.75 9.54
C ASP A 20 26.71 29.09 9.21
N SER A 21 26.47 30.26 8.64
CA SER A 21 25.12 30.71 8.28
C SER A 21 25.15 31.75 7.18
N CYS A 22 24.02 31.95 6.49
CA CYS A 22 23.87 33.07 5.55
C CYS A 22 23.75 34.44 6.23
N SER A 23 23.63 34.48 7.56
CA SER A 23 23.63 35.72 8.36
C SER A 23 25.04 36.26 8.62
N ASN A 24 26.07 35.43 8.47
CA ASN A 24 27.46 35.77 8.73
C ASN A 24 28.29 35.77 7.43
N GLY A 25 29.26 36.68 7.34
CA GLY A 25 30.22 36.70 6.23
C GLY A 25 31.13 35.46 6.24
N LEU A 26 31.35 34.86 5.07
CA LEU A 26 32.15 33.64 4.95
C LEU A 26 33.65 33.91 5.15
N THR A 27 34.17 33.62 6.34
CA THR A 27 35.60 33.82 6.68
C THR A 27 36.45 32.58 6.37
N LEU A 28 36.65 32.25 5.09
CA LEU A 28 37.59 31.19 4.67
C LEU A 28 39.03 31.68 4.47
N GLY A 29 39.24 32.97 4.17
CA GLY A 29 40.59 33.53 3.96
C GLY A 29 41.30 32.85 2.78
N SER A 30 42.61 32.58 2.93
CA SER A 30 43.43 31.91 1.92
C SER A 30 43.19 30.39 1.77
N LEU A 31 42.21 29.81 2.48
CA LEU A 31 41.87 28.38 2.37
C LEU A 31 41.11 28.01 1.08
N VAL A 32 40.63 29.01 0.32
CA VAL A 32 39.99 28.84 -0.98
C VAL A 32 40.71 29.75 -1.98
N PRO A 33 41.03 29.29 -3.20
CA PRO A 33 41.94 30.01 -4.09
C PRO A 33 41.34 31.23 -4.83
N PHE A 34 40.11 31.62 -4.51
CA PHE A 34 39.40 32.73 -5.14
C PHE A 34 38.57 33.51 -4.13
N ASN A 35 38.26 34.76 -4.47
CA ASN A 35 37.46 35.63 -3.61
C ASN A 35 36.02 35.08 -3.45
N THR A 36 35.54 35.06 -2.20
CA THR A 36 34.21 34.58 -1.81
C THR A 36 33.31 35.69 -1.22
N THR A 37 33.77 36.95 -1.21
CA THR A 37 32.93 38.10 -0.85
C THR A 37 31.87 38.37 -1.91
N GLY A 38 30.63 38.65 -1.49
CA GLY A 38 29.55 39.02 -2.42
C GLY A 38 28.82 37.84 -3.09
N LEU A 39 29.04 36.60 -2.63
CA LEU A 39 28.25 35.45 -3.08
C LEU A 39 26.84 35.48 -2.45
N SER A 40 25.81 35.25 -3.26
CA SER A 40 24.43 35.01 -2.79
C SER A 40 24.38 33.72 -1.99
N CYS A 41 23.73 33.73 -0.82
CA CYS A 41 23.70 32.60 0.11
C CYS A 41 22.28 32.14 0.39
N PHE A 42 22.05 30.82 0.41
CA PHE A 42 20.81 30.24 0.92
C PHE A 42 21.04 28.85 1.54
N GLN A 43 20.09 28.41 2.37
CA GLN A 43 20.11 27.08 2.97
C GLN A 43 19.64 26.05 1.94
N ALA A 44 20.59 25.31 1.38
CA ALA A 44 20.37 24.39 0.27
C ALA A 44 19.68 23.10 0.70
N TRP A 45 20.04 22.57 1.86
CA TRP A 45 19.48 21.32 2.38
C TRP A 45 19.44 21.34 3.91
N PRO A 46 18.36 21.87 4.53
CA PRO A 46 18.32 22.10 5.97
C PRO A 46 18.48 20.84 6.83
N SER A 47 18.03 19.66 6.39
CA SER A 47 18.09 18.42 7.18
C SER A 47 19.50 17.81 7.27
N GLN A 48 20.39 18.13 6.33
CA GLN A 48 21.82 17.79 6.39
C GLN A 48 22.69 19.04 6.65
N ASP A 49 22.05 20.17 6.96
CA ASP A 49 22.67 21.48 7.17
C ASP A 49 23.63 21.93 6.05
N PHE A 50 23.23 21.72 4.78
CA PHE A 50 23.99 22.25 3.63
C PHE A 50 23.64 23.72 3.38
N ILE A 51 24.67 24.54 3.20
CA ILE A 51 24.56 25.95 2.81
C ILE A 51 25.23 26.13 1.46
N LEU A 52 24.51 26.67 0.47
CA LEU A 52 25.10 26.97 -0.85
C LEU A 52 25.27 28.48 -1.01
N ARG A 53 26.48 28.86 -1.39
CA ARG A 53 26.85 30.22 -1.78
C ARG A 53 27.28 30.23 -3.24
N PHE A 54 26.76 31.16 -4.02
CA PHE A 54 27.12 31.26 -5.44
C PHE A 54 27.04 32.70 -5.96
N GLY A 55 27.78 32.98 -7.03
CA GLY A 55 27.82 34.31 -7.63
C GLY A 55 28.54 34.32 -8.97
N LYS A 56 28.31 35.38 -9.74
CA LYS A 56 28.84 35.56 -11.10
C LYS A 56 29.93 36.62 -11.12
N SER A 57 30.98 36.39 -11.88
CA SER A 57 31.98 37.38 -12.26
C SER A 57 32.24 37.35 -13.77
N GLY A 58 32.73 38.47 -14.32
CA GLY A 58 32.98 38.63 -15.75
C GLY A 58 31.75 38.92 -16.61
N THR A 59 32.00 39.41 -17.82
CA THR A 59 31.01 39.85 -18.81
C THR A 59 31.28 39.23 -20.18
N GLY A 60 30.25 39.10 -21.01
CA GLY A 60 30.36 38.51 -22.36
C GLY A 60 30.70 37.02 -22.32
N SER A 61 31.68 36.59 -23.12
CA SER A 61 32.15 35.20 -23.20
C SER A 61 32.96 34.74 -22.00
N ASN A 62 33.45 35.65 -21.15
CA ASN A 62 34.31 35.35 -20.00
C ASN A 62 33.52 35.24 -18.68
N VAL A 63 32.29 34.73 -18.72
CA VAL A 63 31.45 34.53 -17.53
C VAL A 63 31.93 33.34 -16.72
N VAL A 64 32.26 33.60 -15.45
CA VAL A 64 32.64 32.60 -14.46
C VAL A 64 31.67 32.62 -13.29
N TRP A 65 31.08 31.47 -12.98
CA TRP A 65 30.26 31.27 -11.79
C TRP A 65 31.08 30.61 -10.69
N THR A 66 31.09 31.23 -9.51
CA THR A 66 31.75 30.72 -8.31
C THR A 66 30.72 30.05 -7.41
N PHE A 67 31.04 28.87 -6.91
CA PHE A 67 30.21 28.09 -5.98
C PHE A 67 31.02 27.69 -4.74
N VAL A 68 30.39 27.79 -3.56
CA VAL A 68 30.88 27.24 -2.30
C VAL A 68 29.73 26.55 -1.58
N LEU A 69 29.81 25.22 -1.48
CA LEU A 69 28.91 24.39 -0.69
C LEU A 69 29.54 24.10 0.68
N SER A 70 28.85 24.41 1.77
CA SER A 70 29.25 23.99 3.12
C SER A 70 28.32 22.95 3.70
N ALA A 71 28.85 22.05 4.54
CA ALA A 71 28.08 21.03 5.27
C ALA A 71 28.87 20.57 6.52
N PRO A 72 28.23 19.92 7.52
CA PRO A 72 28.93 19.34 8.65
C PRO A 72 29.98 18.30 8.23
N ASP A 73 31.18 18.37 8.81
CA ASP A 73 32.24 17.39 8.56
C ASP A 73 31.96 16.11 9.36
N ASN A 74 31.38 15.15 8.66
CA ASN A 74 30.98 13.85 9.17
C ASN A 74 31.99 12.74 8.83
N GLY A 75 33.15 13.06 8.24
CA GLY A 75 34.09 12.05 7.73
C GLY A 75 33.56 11.26 6.52
N GLY A 76 32.66 11.86 5.74
CA GLY A 76 32.17 11.37 4.45
C GLY A 76 32.39 12.42 3.36
N TYR A 77 32.10 12.09 2.09
CA TYR A 77 32.13 13.08 1.01
C TYR A 77 30.87 13.97 1.03
N ILE A 78 30.95 15.14 0.41
CA ILE A 78 29.78 15.97 0.05
C ILE A 78 29.82 16.25 -1.44
N SER A 79 28.64 16.40 -2.06
CA SER A 79 28.56 16.71 -3.49
C SER A 79 27.42 17.65 -3.84
N ILE A 80 27.64 18.41 -4.91
CA ILE A 80 26.61 19.14 -5.65
C ILE A 80 26.76 18.79 -7.15
N GLY A 81 25.65 18.54 -7.83
CA GLY A 81 25.62 18.39 -9.27
C GLY A 81 24.54 19.21 -9.93
N PHE A 82 24.67 19.36 -11.24
CA PHE A 82 23.81 20.16 -12.08
C PHE A 82 23.06 19.22 -13.03
N SER A 83 21.73 19.27 -12.99
CA SER A 83 20.84 18.32 -13.65
C SER A 83 20.10 18.98 -14.82
N PRO A 84 19.98 18.32 -15.98
CA PRO A 84 19.05 18.75 -17.02
C PRO A 84 17.58 18.39 -16.74
N THR A 85 17.28 17.66 -15.65
CA THR A 85 15.95 17.04 -15.41
C THR A 85 15.49 17.08 -13.95
N GLY A 86 16.20 17.79 -13.06
CA GLY A 86 16.02 17.71 -11.61
C GLY A 86 16.38 16.35 -10.96
N ARG A 87 16.86 15.37 -11.74
CA ARG A 87 17.21 14.01 -11.27
C ARG A 87 18.72 13.81 -11.21
N MET A 88 19.18 13.00 -10.25
CA MET A 88 20.60 12.69 -10.08
C MET A 88 21.18 11.93 -11.29
N VAL A 89 20.49 10.89 -11.79
CA VAL A 89 20.92 10.16 -12.99
C VAL A 89 20.84 11.08 -14.22
N GLY A 90 21.91 11.14 -15.01
CA GLY A 90 22.09 12.05 -16.15
C GLY A 90 22.75 13.40 -15.79
N SER A 91 22.98 13.67 -14.50
CA SER A 91 23.65 14.90 -14.04
C SER A 91 25.17 14.85 -14.18
N SER A 92 25.81 16.01 -14.11
CA SER A 92 27.25 16.10 -13.85
C SER A 92 27.49 16.80 -12.51
N ALA A 93 28.37 16.24 -11.67
CA ALA A 93 28.55 16.65 -10.28
C ALA A 93 29.99 16.95 -9.93
N VAL A 94 30.19 17.72 -8.86
CA VAL A 94 31.45 17.89 -8.15
C VAL A 94 31.25 17.27 -6.76
N ALA A 95 32.11 16.33 -6.39
CA ALA A 95 32.13 15.73 -5.06
C ALA A 95 33.51 15.92 -4.43
N GLY A 96 33.55 16.13 -3.11
CA GLY A 96 34.81 16.25 -2.39
C GLY A 96 34.73 15.73 -0.96
N TRP A 97 35.89 15.38 -0.42
CA TRP A 97 36.09 14.85 0.92
C TRP A 97 37.44 15.28 1.49
N VAL A 98 37.58 15.24 2.81
CA VAL A 98 38.85 15.46 3.50
C VAL A 98 39.25 14.16 4.21
N THR A 99 40.51 13.76 4.05
CA THR A 99 41.07 12.57 4.72
C THR A 99 41.45 12.86 6.17
N SER A 100 41.66 11.82 6.98
CA SER A 100 42.15 11.96 8.36
C SER A 100 43.52 12.66 8.49
N ALA A 101 44.31 12.70 7.41
CA ALA A 101 45.56 13.46 7.33
C ALA A 101 45.35 14.95 6.98
N GLY A 102 44.10 15.43 6.87
CA GLY A 102 43.76 16.80 6.49
C GLY A 102 43.84 17.08 4.98
N ALA A 103 44.29 16.12 4.16
CA ALA A 103 44.35 16.29 2.72
C ALA A 103 42.94 16.21 2.10
N GLY A 104 42.50 17.30 1.48
CA GLY A 104 41.25 17.39 0.73
C GLY A 104 41.38 16.89 -0.71
N SER A 105 40.33 16.27 -1.25
CA SER A 105 40.22 15.93 -2.66
C SER A 105 38.82 16.31 -3.16
N ALA A 106 38.75 16.96 -4.33
CA ALA A 106 37.51 17.31 -5.00
C ALA A 106 37.64 16.96 -6.49
N ARG A 107 36.62 16.28 -7.04
CA ARG A 107 36.61 15.76 -8.42
C ARG A 107 35.25 15.93 -9.08
N GLN A 108 35.27 15.92 -10.40
CA GLN A 108 34.05 15.85 -11.20
C GLN A 108 33.56 14.41 -11.35
N TYR A 109 32.26 14.21 -11.52
CA TYR A 109 31.64 12.92 -11.78
C TYR A 109 30.52 13.06 -12.83
N TYR A 110 30.39 12.07 -13.72
CA TYR A 110 29.20 11.92 -14.56
C TYR A 110 28.28 10.88 -13.93
N LEU A 111 27.05 11.26 -13.58
CA LEU A 111 26.13 10.38 -12.85
C LEU A 111 25.28 9.55 -13.83
N GLY A 112 25.93 8.65 -14.59
CA GLY A 112 25.31 7.88 -15.68
C GLY A 112 24.35 6.77 -15.24
N GLY A 113 24.22 6.47 -13.94
CA GLY A 113 23.36 5.42 -13.41
C GLY A 113 23.46 5.29 -11.89
N THR A 114 22.81 4.29 -11.31
CA THR A 114 22.70 4.11 -9.84
C THR A 114 23.85 3.36 -9.18
N SER A 115 24.80 2.82 -9.96
CA SER A 115 25.99 2.15 -9.43
C SER A 115 27.21 3.07 -9.40
N SER A 116 28.18 2.82 -8.52
CA SER A 116 29.46 3.54 -8.52
C SER A 116 30.20 3.43 -9.85
N ARG A 117 30.12 2.29 -10.55
CA ARG A 117 30.77 2.11 -11.87
C ARG A 117 30.13 2.94 -12.98
N SER A 118 28.83 3.21 -12.87
CA SER A 118 28.12 4.17 -13.74
C SER A 118 28.30 5.63 -13.31
N CYS A 119 29.09 5.88 -12.25
CA CYS A 119 29.47 7.21 -11.79
C CYS A 119 31.00 7.42 -11.86
N PRO A 120 31.63 7.39 -13.05
CA PRO A 120 33.08 7.50 -13.19
C PRO A 120 33.60 8.89 -12.74
N PRO A 121 34.75 8.93 -12.03
CA PRO A 121 35.44 10.18 -11.72
C PRO A 121 36.01 10.83 -12.97
N ASP A 122 36.23 12.14 -12.87
CA ASP A 122 36.88 12.99 -13.86
C ASP A 122 36.18 13.01 -15.24
N GLN A 123 34.90 12.66 -15.26
CA GLN A 123 34.00 12.72 -16.42
C GLN A 123 32.80 13.64 -16.17
N GLY A 124 32.09 14.03 -17.24
CA GLY A 124 30.87 14.85 -17.19
C GLY A 124 30.96 16.12 -18.02
N LYS A 125 29.89 16.93 -17.97
CA LYS A 125 29.67 18.11 -18.82
C LYS A 125 29.97 19.46 -18.15
N LEU A 126 30.54 19.47 -16.94
CA LEU A 126 30.88 20.73 -16.26
C LEU A 126 32.21 21.29 -16.80
N THR A 127 32.25 22.58 -17.11
CA THR A 127 33.48 23.27 -17.52
C THR A 127 34.17 23.87 -16.30
N LEU A 128 34.80 23.00 -15.49
CA LEU A 128 35.51 23.39 -14.27
C LEU A 128 36.78 24.18 -14.58
N ALA A 129 37.05 25.21 -13.78
CA ALA A 129 38.32 25.93 -13.80
C ALA A 129 39.51 25.02 -13.42
N ARG A 130 40.71 25.36 -13.90
CA ARG A 130 41.95 24.56 -13.76
C ARG A 130 43.08 25.37 -13.11
N GLY A 131 44.16 24.69 -12.73
CA GLY A 131 45.33 25.32 -12.12
C GLY A 131 44.99 25.86 -10.73
N ALA A 132 45.35 27.11 -10.45
CA ALA A 132 45.09 27.74 -9.16
C ALA A 132 43.60 27.74 -8.78
N ALA A 133 42.68 27.83 -9.74
CA ALA A 133 41.23 27.88 -9.49
C ALA A 133 40.52 26.50 -9.53
N ALA A 134 41.26 25.40 -9.41
CA ALA A 134 40.70 24.05 -9.42
C ALA A 134 39.73 23.78 -8.24
N PRO A 135 38.78 22.84 -8.40
CA PRO A 135 37.90 22.41 -7.30
C PRO A 135 38.71 22.05 -6.06
N THR A 136 38.34 22.66 -4.93
CA THR A 136 39.05 22.55 -3.66
C THR A 136 38.06 22.22 -2.56
N ILE A 137 38.45 21.39 -1.59
CA ILE A 137 37.66 21.17 -0.37
C ILE A 137 38.55 21.31 0.86
N VAL A 138 38.05 22.02 1.87
CA VAL A 138 38.73 22.24 3.15
C VAL A 138 37.79 21.93 4.31
N SER A 139 38.35 21.42 5.41
CA SER A 139 37.64 21.28 6.69
C SER A 139 38.04 22.43 7.63
N LYS A 140 37.05 23.13 8.20
CA LYS A 140 37.25 24.21 9.18
C LYS A 140 36.08 24.23 10.16
N GLY A 141 36.38 24.19 11.46
CA GLY A 141 35.34 24.30 12.51
C GLY A 141 34.27 23.20 12.43
N SER A 142 34.68 21.96 12.18
CA SER A 142 33.77 20.80 12.00
C SER A 142 32.81 20.94 10.81
N ARG A 143 33.17 21.72 9.78
CA ARG A 143 32.45 21.82 8.51
C ARG A 143 33.38 21.67 7.32
N LEU A 144 32.90 20.97 6.31
CA LEU A 144 33.50 20.92 4.98
C LEU A 144 33.03 22.11 4.16
N TYR A 145 33.94 22.66 3.34
CA TYR A 145 33.66 23.72 2.37
C TYR A 145 34.20 23.29 1.00
N LEU A 146 33.30 22.82 0.13
CA LEU A 146 33.59 22.43 -1.26
C LEU A 146 33.41 23.65 -2.16
N ALA A 147 34.51 24.14 -2.75
CA ALA A 147 34.56 25.37 -3.53
C ALA A 147 35.06 25.09 -4.95
N PHE A 148 34.37 25.58 -5.97
CA PHE A 148 34.74 25.43 -7.38
C PHE A 148 34.20 26.57 -8.26
N GLN A 149 34.74 26.68 -9.48
CA GLN A 149 34.29 27.64 -10.48
C GLN A 149 33.89 26.93 -11.79
N LEU A 150 32.83 27.42 -12.42
CA LEU A 150 32.31 26.97 -13.72
C LEU A 150 32.42 28.10 -14.75
N ALA A 151 32.86 27.77 -15.97
CA ALA A 151 32.80 28.66 -17.12
C ALA A 151 31.49 28.49 -17.89
N GLY A 152 30.89 29.60 -18.35
CA GLY A 152 29.60 29.59 -19.04
C GLY A 152 28.41 29.54 -18.08
N GLN A 153 27.19 29.40 -18.62
CA GLN A 153 25.96 29.41 -17.82
C GLN A 153 25.69 28.01 -17.21
N PRO A 154 25.62 27.86 -15.88
CA PRO A 154 25.28 26.59 -15.24
C PRO A 154 23.78 26.29 -15.37
N LEU A 155 23.40 25.02 -15.23
CA LEU A 155 22.00 24.63 -15.13
C LEU A 155 21.43 25.10 -13.79
N THR A 156 20.12 25.34 -13.73
CA THR A 156 19.43 25.82 -12.52
C THR A 156 19.02 24.68 -11.60
N ASP A 157 18.71 23.49 -12.11
CA ASP A 157 18.40 22.35 -11.27
C ASP A 157 19.67 21.72 -10.71
N VAL A 158 19.69 21.56 -9.39
CA VAL A 158 20.84 21.08 -8.63
C VAL A 158 20.47 19.88 -7.78
N VAL A 159 21.42 18.95 -7.65
CA VAL A 159 21.30 17.74 -6.84
C VAL A 159 22.40 17.72 -5.79
N TYR A 160 22.08 17.32 -4.57
CA TYR A 160 23.00 17.23 -3.44
C TYR A 160 23.08 15.80 -2.94
N ALA A 161 24.23 15.41 -2.39
CA ALA A 161 24.37 14.14 -1.69
C ALA A 161 25.43 14.22 -0.59
N VAL A 162 25.24 13.40 0.44
CA VAL A 162 26.21 13.20 1.52
C VAL A 162 26.66 11.73 1.55
N GLY A 163 27.98 11.55 1.60
CA GLY A 163 28.64 10.25 1.58
C GLY A 163 28.68 9.57 2.96
N PRO A 164 28.89 8.24 2.98
CA PRO A 164 28.89 7.46 4.21
C PRO A 164 30.08 7.79 5.12
N ARG A 165 29.78 8.01 6.40
CA ARG A 165 30.79 8.25 7.45
C ARG A 165 31.85 7.15 7.46
N GLY A 166 33.12 7.52 7.39
CA GLY A 166 34.25 6.59 7.45
C GLY A 166 34.49 5.77 6.18
N SER A 167 33.68 5.95 5.13
CA SER A 167 33.84 5.28 3.84
C SER A 167 34.12 6.34 2.76
N LEU A 168 35.40 6.69 2.62
CA LEU A 168 35.88 7.63 1.61
C LEU A 168 36.21 6.92 0.28
N PRO A 169 36.17 7.62 -0.86
CA PRO A 169 36.59 7.07 -2.15
C PRO A 169 38.02 6.52 -2.14
N GLY A 170 38.20 5.33 -2.72
CA GLY A 170 39.51 4.67 -2.81
C GLY A 170 40.41 5.24 -3.92
N SER A 171 41.53 4.58 -4.17
CA SER A 171 42.50 4.97 -5.22
C SER A 171 41.93 4.98 -6.64
N ASN A 172 40.83 4.28 -6.89
CA ASN A 172 40.08 4.29 -8.15
C ASN A 172 39.14 5.51 -8.30
N GLY A 173 39.04 6.38 -7.29
CA GLY A 173 38.19 7.58 -7.29
C GLY A 173 36.68 7.32 -7.30
N LEU A 174 36.21 6.07 -7.20
CA LEU A 174 34.78 5.76 -7.23
C LEU A 174 34.09 6.19 -5.93
N LEU A 175 32.97 6.91 -6.06
CA LEU A 175 32.15 7.28 -4.91
C LEU A 175 31.44 6.05 -4.32
N PRO A 176 31.50 5.81 -3.00
CA PRO A 176 30.56 4.90 -2.34
C PRO A 176 29.13 5.47 -2.38
N GLN A 177 28.13 4.61 -2.22
CA GLN A 177 26.72 5.01 -2.25
C GLN A 177 26.44 6.06 -1.16
N HIS A 178 25.81 7.17 -1.53
CA HIS A 178 25.43 8.24 -0.61
C HIS A 178 24.45 7.74 0.46
N GLN A 179 24.53 8.29 1.67
CA GLN A 179 23.58 8.01 2.75
C GLN A 179 22.23 8.68 2.51
N ASP A 180 22.25 9.87 1.92
CA ASP A 180 21.07 10.69 1.70
C ASP A 180 21.31 11.56 0.45
N MET A 181 20.23 12.05 -0.17
CA MET A 181 20.28 12.94 -1.33
C MET A 181 19.11 13.92 -1.37
N ALA A 182 19.33 15.08 -1.98
CA ALA A 182 18.29 16.07 -2.25
C ALA A 182 18.38 16.61 -3.67
N ALA A 183 17.31 17.26 -4.11
CA ALA A 183 17.29 18.06 -5.34
C ALA A 183 16.63 19.42 -5.03
N GLY A 184 16.99 20.44 -5.79
CA GLY A 184 16.42 21.77 -5.71
C GLY A 184 16.73 22.58 -6.97
N THR A 185 16.31 23.84 -7.01
CA THR A 185 16.55 24.72 -8.15
C THR A 185 17.10 26.06 -7.64
N ILE A 186 18.18 26.55 -8.27
CA ILE A 186 18.80 27.85 -7.97
C ILE A 186 18.36 28.92 -8.97
N SER A 187 17.99 30.10 -8.45
CA SER A 187 17.76 31.28 -9.28
C SER A 187 19.07 32.00 -9.55
N LEU A 188 19.50 32.03 -10.81
CA LEU A 188 20.77 32.64 -11.24
C LEU A 188 20.65 34.17 -11.42
N SER A 189 20.01 34.85 -10.47
CA SER A 189 19.76 36.30 -10.45
C SER A 189 20.92 37.08 -9.80
N GLY A 190 22.12 36.93 -10.36
CA GLY A 190 23.32 37.65 -9.92
C GLY A 190 23.40 39.06 -10.50
N GLY A 191 22.72 40.03 -9.88
CA GLY A 191 22.88 41.46 -10.19
C GLY A 191 24.18 42.03 -9.62
N SER A 192 24.93 42.77 -10.44
CA SER A 192 26.12 43.51 -10.00
C SER A 192 25.76 44.56 -8.95
N SER A 193 26.56 44.69 -7.90
CA SER A 193 26.28 45.56 -6.77
C SER A 193 26.48 47.05 -7.07
N SER A 194 25.42 47.87 -6.94
CA SER A 194 25.55 49.32 -6.76
C SER A 194 24.31 49.96 -6.12
N GLY A 195 24.49 50.50 -4.90
CA GLY A 195 23.91 51.77 -4.42
C GLY A 195 22.39 51.99 -4.32
N SER A 196 21.90 52.11 -3.07
CA SER A 196 20.91 53.08 -2.56
C SER A 196 19.49 53.21 -3.17
N GLY A 197 18.49 53.38 -2.28
CA GLY A 197 17.36 54.29 -2.55
C GLY A 197 15.95 53.70 -2.46
N SER A 198 15.18 54.23 -1.53
CA SER A 198 13.73 54.08 -1.30
C SER A 198 12.80 54.25 -2.52
N GLY A 199 11.63 53.59 -2.50
CA GLY A 199 10.40 54.14 -3.12
C GLY A 199 9.49 53.14 -3.83
N SER A 200 8.21 53.11 -3.44
CA SER A 200 7.07 52.69 -4.30
C SER A 200 6.34 53.98 -4.77
N PRO A 201 5.28 53.96 -5.64
CA PRO A 201 4.60 52.82 -6.29
C PRO A 201 4.16 53.03 -7.79
N ALA A 202 3.65 51.92 -8.39
CA ALA A 202 2.52 51.83 -9.35
C ALA A 202 2.60 52.26 -10.86
N THR A 203 1.69 51.62 -11.63
CA THR A 203 1.04 51.99 -12.92
C THR A 203 1.61 51.52 -14.29
N GLY A 204 0.70 51.23 -15.24
CA GLY A 204 0.89 51.04 -16.70
C GLY A 204 1.51 49.71 -17.15
N GLY A 205 1.09 49.00 -18.20
CA GLY A 205 0.17 49.30 -19.31
C GLY A 205 0.95 49.62 -20.59
N GLY A 206 0.75 48.87 -21.70
CA GLY A 206 1.45 49.15 -22.97
C GLY A 206 1.91 47.90 -23.75
N ASP A 207 0.98 47.37 -24.53
CA ASP A 207 1.09 46.70 -25.84
C ASP A 207 2.29 47.10 -26.75
N GLY A 208 2.69 46.18 -27.64
CA GLY A 208 3.71 46.41 -28.68
C GLY A 208 3.96 45.20 -29.57
N GLU A 209 3.49 45.24 -30.82
CA GLU A 209 3.78 44.28 -31.88
C GLU A 209 5.23 44.43 -32.42
N GLY A 210 5.72 43.44 -33.16
CA GLY A 210 7.04 43.51 -33.81
C GLY A 210 7.39 42.26 -34.61
N ASP A 211 7.06 42.27 -35.90
CA ASP A 211 7.42 41.24 -36.87
C ASP A 211 8.95 41.10 -37.08
N GLY A 212 9.38 39.99 -37.67
CA GLY A 212 10.80 39.73 -37.98
C GLY A 212 11.04 38.41 -38.70
N ASP A 213 10.87 38.43 -40.04
CA ASP A 213 10.93 37.27 -40.92
C ASP A 213 12.31 36.56 -41.01
N GLY A 214 12.29 35.31 -41.47
CA GLY A 214 13.50 34.54 -41.81
C GLY A 214 13.20 33.27 -42.62
N GLU A 215 13.11 33.39 -43.95
CA GLU A 215 12.79 32.28 -44.86
C GLU A 215 13.78 31.09 -44.84
N GLY A 216 13.25 29.89 -45.10
CA GLY A 216 14.04 28.70 -45.48
C GLY A 216 13.19 27.71 -46.30
N LYS A 217 13.25 27.83 -47.63
CA LYS A 217 12.56 26.96 -48.62
C LYS A 217 13.11 25.50 -48.51
N ASP A 218 12.38 24.43 -48.84
CA ASP A 218 12.00 24.11 -50.23
C ASP A 218 10.85 23.08 -50.42
N LYS A 219 10.50 22.82 -51.69
CA LYS A 219 9.20 22.29 -52.16
C LYS A 219 9.14 20.78 -52.47
N SER A 220 7.95 20.19 -52.29
CA SER A 220 7.17 19.45 -53.32
C SER A 220 5.76 19.15 -52.77
N LYS A 221 4.64 19.65 -53.32
CA LYS A 221 3.95 19.38 -54.61
C LYS A 221 3.43 17.94 -54.81
N GLY A 222 2.11 17.78 -54.70
CA GLY A 222 1.30 16.65 -55.17
C GLY A 222 -0.15 16.87 -54.76
N ALA A 223 -1.07 17.02 -55.71
CA ALA A 223 -2.46 17.46 -55.47
C ALA A 223 -3.49 16.51 -56.12
N GLY A 224 -4.76 16.62 -55.70
CA GLY A 224 -5.88 15.83 -56.24
C GLY A 224 -7.11 15.80 -55.34
N GLU A 225 -7.91 16.88 -55.44
CA GLU A 225 -9.37 16.95 -55.70
C GLU A 225 -10.15 15.62 -55.83
N GLY A 226 -11.44 15.51 -55.45
CA GLY A 226 -12.39 16.46 -54.85
C GLY A 226 -13.83 15.89 -54.87
N SER A 227 -14.81 16.54 -54.20
CA SER A 227 -16.23 16.63 -54.61
C SER A 227 -17.13 17.35 -53.59
N ASP A 228 -17.84 18.33 -54.13
CA ASP A 228 -18.86 19.25 -53.58
C ASP A 228 -20.08 18.49 -52.98
N ASP A 229 -20.73 18.95 -51.89
CA ASP A 229 -21.81 19.97 -51.78
C ASP A 229 -23.19 19.44 -52.30
N ASP A 230 -24.39 19.80 -51.83
CA ASP A 230 -24.95 20.89 -50.99
C ASP A 230 -26.27 20.36 -50.33
N GLY A 231 -26.85 21.00 -49.29
CA GLY A 231 -28.05 20.43 -48.62
C GLY A 231 -28.77 21.13 -47.44
N LYS A 232 -28.59 22.45 -47.23
CA LYS A 232 -29.37 23.41 -46.39
C LYS A 232 -30.43 22.94 -45.36
N GLY A 233 -30.34 23.49 -44.13
CA GLY A 233 -31.40 23.47 -43.11
C GLY A 233 -31.15 24.38 -41.89
N GLU A 234 -31.13 25.71 -42.08
CA GLU A 234 -30.65 26.70 -41.08
C GLU A 234 -31.66 27.02 -39.96
N ARG A 235 -31.21 27.02 -38.69
CA ARG A 235 -31.81 27.84 -37.63
C ARG A 235 -30.74 28.48 -36.72
N ARG A 236 -30.74 29.80 -36.65
CA ARG A 236 -29.68 30.62 -36.03
C ARG A 236 -29.77 30.70 -34.51
N THR A 237 -28.65 30.47 -33.84
CA THR A 237 -28.16 31.25 -32.69
C THR A 237 -26.62 31.23 -32.69
N SER A 238 -25.97 32.39 -32.61
CA SER A 238 -24.52 32.53 -32.78
C SER A 238 -23.69 31.86 -31.67
N PRO A 239 -22.51 31.30 -31.98
CA PRO A 239 -21.58 30.80 -30.97
C PRO A 239 -20.68 31.93 -30.43
N SER A 240 -20.51 32.01 -29.11
CA SER A 240 -19.43 32.78 -28.50
C SER A 240 -19.09 32.24 -27.10
N SER A 241 -17.82 32.36 -26.71
CA SER A 241 -17.24 31.92 -25.42
C SER A 241 -17.36 30.42 -25.08
N ALA A 242 -16.53 29.60 -25.72
CA ALA A 242 -16.12 28.33 -25.14
C ALA A 242 -15.15 28.60 -23.97
N SER A 243 -15.65 28.61 -22.74
CA SER A 243 -14.79 28.59 -21.54
C SER A 243 -14.15 27.20 -21.41
N SER A 244 -12.89 27.06 -21.81
CA SER A 244 -12.16 25.81 -21.72
C SER A 244 -11.91 25.44 -20.24
N SER A 245 -12.64 24.44 -19.78
CA SER A 245 -12.36 23.72 -18.54
C SER A 245 -11.01 23.00 -18.64
N GLY A 246 -9.92 23.69 -18.30
CA GLY A 246 -8.58 23.13 -18.20
C GLY A 246 -8.50 22.07 -17.10
N ALA A 247 -8.27 20.82 -17.49
CA ALA A 247 -8.57 19.66 -16.66
C ALA A 247 -7.71 19.52 -15.38
N SER A 248 -8.40 19.22 -14.28
CA SER A 248 -7.82 18.52 -13.13
C SER A 248 -7.45 17.08 -13.53
N GLY A 249 -6.19 16.83 -13.90
CA GLY A 249 -5.77 15.54 -14.48
C GLY A 249 -4.32 15.15 -14.16
N GLY A 250 -4.02 14.88 -12.88
CA GLY A 250 -2.67 14.44 -12.47
C GLY A 250 -2.62 13.51 -11.26
N GLY A 251 -3.41 13.78 -10.21
CA GLY A 251 -3.38 13.00 -8.96
C GLY A 251 -4.15 11.67 -8.97
N ALA A 252 -5.14 11.50 -9.87
CA ALA A 252 -6.02 10.33 -9.88
C ALA A 252 -5.48 9.13 -10.69
N PHE A 253 -4.64 9.39 -11.70
CA PHE A 253 -4.36 8.43 -12.77
C PHE A 253 -3.41 7.30 -12.35
N LEU A 254 -2.43 7.59 -11.48
CA LEU A 254 -1.45 6.62 -10.98
C LEU A 254 -2.03 5.59 -9.98
N ASN A 255 -3.25 5.80 -9.49
CA ASN A 255 -3.95 4.82 -8.64
C ASN A 255 -5.03 4.03 -9.41
N ALA A 256 -5.68 4.61 -10.42
CA ALA A 256 -6.78 3.94 -11.10
C ALA A 256 -6.33 2.76 -12.00
N LYS A 257 -5.31 2.98 -12.85
CA LYS A 257 -4.72 1.93 -13.71
C LYS A 257 -4.22 0.72 -12.89
N ARG A 258 -3.50 0.99 -11.79
CA ARG A 258 -2.94 -0.05 -10.91
C ARG A 258 -4.00 -0.84 -10.15
N ARG A 259 -5.08 -0.19 -9.65
CA ARG A 259 -6.23 -0.90 -9.04
C ARG A 259 -6.93 -1.81 -10.05
N HIS A 260 -7.17 -1.33 -11.26
CA HIS A 260 -7.76 -2.14 -12.34
C HIS A 260 -6.89 -3.38 -12.62
N GLY A 261 -5.58 -3.20 -12.80
CA GLY A 261 -4.64 -4.31 -13.05
C GLY A 261 -4.61 -5.34 -11.93
N VAL A 262 -4.57 -4.93 -10.66
CA VAL A 262 -4.58 -5.86 -9.52
C VAL A 262 -5.89 -6.65 -9.43
N LEU A 263 -7.05 -5.99 -9.62
CA LEU A 263 -8.35 -6.68 -9.64
C LEU A 263 -8.43 -7.70 -10.80
N ALA A 264 -7.92 -7.35 -11.98
CA ALA A 264 -7.84 -8.24 -13.13
C ALA A 264 -6.94 -9.46 -12.86
N ILE A 265 -5.75 -9.26 -12.28
CA ILE A 265 -4.81 -10.36 -11.94
C ILE A 265 -5.43 -11.32 -10.93
N VAL A 266 -6.01 -10.81 -9.83
CA VAL A 266 -6.62 -11.68 -8.79
C VAL A 266 -7.80 -12.47 -9.37
N SER A 267 -8.70 -11.80 -10.11
CA SER A 267 -9.85 -12.43 -10.76
C SER A 267 -9.45 -13.45 -11.82
N TRP A 268 -8.88 -12.96 -12.92
CA TRP A 268 -8.70 -13.72 -14.16
C TRP A 268 -7.37 -14.46 -14.24
N GLY A 269 -6.34 -13.96 -13.56
CA GLY A 269 -5.04 -14.62 -13.49
C GLY A 269 -4.97 -15.73 -12.44
N VAL A 270 -5.74 -15.65 -11.35
CA VAL A 270 -5.63 -16.60 -10.22
C VAL A 270 -6.94 -17.37 -9.96
N MET A 271 -8.04 -16.68 -9.63
CA MET A 271 -9.24 -17.36 -9.12
C MET A 271 -9.98 -18.19 -10.18
N VAL A 272 -10.15 -17.65 -11.39
CA VAL A 272 -10.82 -18.36 -12.50
C VAL A 272 -10.03 -19.61 -12.95
N PRO A 273 -8.70 -19.56 -13.17
CA PRO A 273 -7.88 -20.76 -13.43
C PRO A 273 -7.91 -21.79 -12.29
N ALA A 274 -7.82 -21.35 -11.03
CA ALA A 274 -7.90 -22.25 -9.88
C ALA A 274 -9.28 -22.96 -9.80
N GLY A 275 -10.37 -22.25 -10.08
CA GLY A 275 -11.71 -22.83 -10.20
C GLY A 275 -11.80 -23.91 -11.29
N VAL A 276 -11.13 -23.74 -12.42
CA VAL A 276 -11.07 -24.78 -13.47
C VAL A 276 -10.20 -25.96 -13.05
N ALA A 277 -9.06 -25.74 -12.39
CA ALA A 277 -8.25 -26.81 -11.83
C ALA A 277 -9.04 -27.66 -10.81
N LEU A 278 -9.82 -27.02 -9.93
CA LEU A 278 -10.74 -27.71 -9.01
C LEU A 278 -11.74 -28.60 -9.76
N ALA A 279 -12.48 -28.04 -10.72
CA ALA A 279 -13.45 -28.82 -11.51
C ALA A 279 -12.81 -29.88 -12.43
N ARG A 280 -11.52 -29.78 -12.74
CA ARG A 280 -10.81 -30.73 -13.60
C ARG A 280 -10.16 -31.86 -12.80
N PHE A 281 -9.49 -31.59 -11.68
CA PHE A 281 -8.72 -32.59 -10.93
C PHE A 281 -9.47 -33.21 -9.76
N PHE A 282 -10.44 -32.51 -9.17
CA PHE A 282 -11.09 -32.95 -7.93
C PHE A 282 -12.44 -33.66 -8.13
N LYS A 283 -12.85 -33.98 -9.37
CA LYS A 283 -14.16 -34.59 -9.69
C LYS A 283 -14.53 -35.85 -8.88
N ARG A 284 -13.54 -36.62 -8.39
CA ARG A 284 -13.82 -37.79 -7.53
C ARG A 284 -14.40 -37.43 -6.17
N PHE A 285 -14.24 -36.18 -5.74
CA PHE A 285 -14.75 -35.64 -4.48
C PHE A 285 -16.07 -34.92 -4.73
N ASP A 286 -17.10 -35.65 -5.14
CA ASP A 286 -18.48 -35.13 -5.25
C ASP A 286 -19.10 -35.04 -3.84
N PRO A 287 -19.80 -33.95 -3.46
CA PRO A 287 -20.08 -32.74 -4.24
C PRO A 287 -19.04 -31.60 -4.03
N PHE A 288 -17.96 -31.83 -3.28
CA PHE A 288 -16.95 -30.81 -2.95
C PHE A 288 -16.40 -30.08 -4.18
N TRP A 289 -16.02 -30.80 -5.25
CA TRP A 289 -15.47 -30.17 -6.46
C TRP A 289 -16.45 -29.17 -7.10
N PHE A 290 -17.76 -29.46 -7.03
CA PHE A 290 -18.80 -28.66 -7.62
C PHE A 290 -18.96 -27.35 -6.85
N TYR A 291 -19.11 -27.41 -5.52
CA TYR A 291 -19.20 -26.21 -4.70
C TYR A 291 -17.90 -25.38 -4.69
N ALA A 292 -16.74 -26.02 -4.61
CA ALA A 292 -15.45 -25.33 -4.66
C ALA A 292 -15.23 -24.62 -6.01
N HIS A 293 -15.62 -25.25 -7.11
CA HIS A 293 -15.64 -24.61 -8.43
C HIS A 293 -16.60 -23.42 -8.48
N VAL A 294 -17.87 -23.59 -8.06
CA VAL A 294 -18.89 -22.54 -8.09
C VAL A 294 -18.48 -21.32 -7.25
N VAL A 295 -17.92 -21.53 -6.05
CA VAL A 295 -17.44 -20.43 -5.20
C VAL A 295 -16.23 -19.72 -5.82
N ALA A 296 -15.24 -20.46 -6.32
CA ALA A 296 -14.06 -19.86 -6.96
C ALA A 296 -14.42 -19.06 -8.22
N GLN A 297 -15.30 -19.61 -9.07
CA GLN A 297 -15.77 -18.91 -10.28
C GLN A 297 -16.68 -17.73 -9.96
N GLY A 298 -17.57 -17.84 -8.97
CA GLY A 298 -18.47 -16.76 -8.56
C GLY A 298 -17.72 -15.56 -7.99
N LEU A 299 -16.76 -15.79 -7.09
CA LEU A 299 -15.91 -14.73 -6.55
C LEU A 299 -15.00 -14.12 -7.63
N GLY A 300 -14.43 -14.94 -8.52
CA GLY A 300 -13.69 -14.47 -9.69
C GLY A 300 -14.54 -13.56 -10.57
N PHE A 301 -15.75 -14.00 -10.96
CA PHE A 301 -16.67 -13.22 -11.79
C PHE A 301 -16.99 -11.84 -11.18
N VAL A 302 -17.33 -11.77 -9.89
CA VAL A 302 -17.64 -10.51 -9.21
C VAL A 302 -16.44 -9.55 -9.23
N LEU A 303 -15.24 -10.03 -8.91
CA LEU A 303 -14.02 -9.22 -8.98
C LEU A 303 -13.67 -8.80 -10.42
N GLY A 304 -13.95 -9.66 -11.40
CA GLY A 304 -13.77 -9.39 -12.83
C GLY A 304 -14.69 -8.28 -13.35
N VAL A 305 -15.97 -8.27 -12.94
CA VAL A 305 -16.91 -7.18 -13.26
C VAL A 305 -16.42 -5.86 -12.66
N LEU A 306 -15.98 -5.87 -11.39
CA LEU A 306 -15.42 -4.68 -10.74
C LEU A 306 -14.14 -4.18 -11.45
N ALA A 307 -13.28 -5.09 -11.93
CA ALA A 307 -12.12 -4.73 -12.73
C ALA A 307 -12.52 -4.03 -14.04
N VAL A 308 -13.47 -4.58 -14.80
CA VAL A 308 -13.93 -3.99 -16.07
C VAL A 308 -14.59 -2.62 -15.84
N VAL A 309 -15.46 -2.49 -14.82
CA VAL A 309 -16.11 -1.23 -14.44
C VAL A 309 -15.10 -0.17 -13.95
N ALA A 310 -13.97 -0.58 -13.38
CA ALA A 310 -12.85 0.33 -13.09
C ALA A 310 -12.05 0.72 -14.35
N GLY A 311 -11.90 -0.20 -15.31
CA GLY A 311 -11.18 0.02 -16.57
C GLY A 311 -11.89 0.97 -17.55
N PHE A 312 -13.22 0.96 -17.57
CA PHE A 312 -14.01 1.92 -18.34
C PHE A 312 -13.99 3.35 -17.76
N ARG A 313 -13.53 3.54 -16.52
CA ARG A 313 -13.31 4.87 -15.91
C ARG A 313 -11.86 5.34 -16.01
N LEU A 314 -11.10 4.81 -16.97
CA LEU A 314 -9.76 5.26 -17.33
C LEU A 314 -9.85 6.01 -18.65
N ASP A 315 -9.23 7.18 -18.70
CA ASP A 315 -9.23 8.08 -19.85
C ASP A 315 -8.75 7.38 -21.14
N ASP A 316 -9.30 7.82 -22.28
CA ASP A 316 -9.12 7.21 -23.59
C ASP A 316 -7.98 7.89 -24.38
N ASP A 317 -6.80 7.26 -24.36
CA ASP A 317 -5.76 7.49 -25.37
C ASP A 317 -6.04 6.57 -26.58
N GLU A 318 -6.19 7.16 -27.77
CA GLU A 318 -6.59 6.43 -28.99
C GLU A 318 -5.62 5.30 -29.41
N GLY A 319 -6.19 4.20 -29.92
CA GLY A 319 -5.44 3.04 -30.43
C GLY A 319 -5.26 1.91 -29.41
N PRO A 320 -4.05 1.63 -28.88
CA PRO A 320 -3.76 0.42 -28.08
C PRO A 320 -4.67 0.18 -26.86
N VAL A 321 -5.16 1.25 -26.22
CA VAL A 321 -6.08 1.15 -25.07
C VAL A 321 -7.46 0.65 -25.50
N ALA A 322 -7.94 1.06 -26.67
CA ALA A 322 -9.21 0.58 -27.24
C ALA A 322 -9.17 -0.93 -27.51
N THR A 323 -8.03 -1.47 -27.98
CA THR A 323 -7.83 -2.91 -28.15
C THR A 323 -7.92 -3.68 -26.82
N HIS A 324 -7.33 -3.17 -25.74
CA HIS A 324 -7.41 -3.78 -24.39
C HIS A 324 -8.83 -3.74 -23.82
N LYS A 325 -9.54 -2.61 -24.01
CA LYS A 325 -10.96 -2.47 -23.64
C LYS A 325 -11.82 -3.47 -24.43
N ALA A 326 -11.62 -3.60 -25.75
CA ALA A 326 -12.33 -4.55 -26.60
C ALA A 326 -12.14 -6.03 -26.19
N ILE A 327 -10.89 -6.46 -25.95
CA ILE A 327 -10.61 -7.82 -25.46
C ILE A 327 -11.25 -8.04 -24.08
N GLY A 328 -11.21 -7.04 -23.19
CA GLY A 328 -11.86 -7.08 -21.88
C GLY A 328 -13.39 -7.27 -21.97
N ILE A 329 -14.05 -6.62 -22.92
CA ILE A 329 -15.49 -6.79 -23.20
C ILE A 329 -15.76 -8.23 -23.66
N VAL A 330 -14.97 -8.77 -24.60
CA VAL A 330 -15.14 -10.15 -25.09
C VAL A 330 -14.99 -11.17 -23.96
N VAL A 331 -14.01 -10.98 -23.07
CA VAL A 331 -13.83 -11.80 -21.86
C VAL A 331 -15.05 -11.73 -20.94
N LEU A 332 -15.61 -10.54 -20.70
CA LEU A 332 -16.82 -10.35 -19.89
C LEU A 332 -18.06 -11.00 -20.52
N VAL A 333 -18.27 -10.86 -21.84
CA VAL A 333 -19.37 -11.52 -22.55
C VAL A 333 -19.27 -13.04 -22.41
N CYS A 334 -18.08 -13.61 -22.63
CA CYS A 334 -17.83 -15.04 -22.37
C CYS A 334 -18.11 -15.43 -20.91
N ALA A 335 -17.83 -14.56 -19.94
CA ALA A 335 -18.12 -14.81 -18.53
C ALA A 335 -19.63 -14.83 -18.23
N CYS A 336 -20.39 -13.86 -18.73
CA CYS A 336 -21.85 -13.82 -18.60
C CYS A 336 -22.51 -15.04 -19.25
N LEU A 337 -22.02 -15.46 -20.42
CA LEU A 337 -22.43 -16.69 -21.09
C LEU A 337 -22.20 -17.95 -20.23
N GLN A 338 -21.12 -18.01 -19.43
CA GLN A 338 -20.91 -19.09 -18.46
C GLN A 338 -21.89 -19.07 -17.28
N VAL A 339 -22.29 -17.88 -16.82
CA VAL A 339 -23.33 -17.75 -15.78
C VAL A 339 -24.69 -18.20 -16.34
N MET A 340 -25.04 -17.82 -17.57
CA MET A 340 -26.25 -18.30 -18.24
C MET A 340 -26.22 -19.83 -18.45
N ALA A 341 -25.04 -20.42 -18.68
CA ALA A 341 -24.88 -21.87 -18.74
C ALA A 341 -25.30 -22.55 -17.41
N LEU A 342 -25.07 -21.93 -16.25
CA LEU A 342 -25.51 -22.48 -14.97
C LEU A 342 -27.04 -22.55 -14.85
N LEU A 343 -27.75 -21.51 -15.33
CA LEU A 343 -29.21 -21.46 -15.33
C LEU A 343 -29.80 -22.46 -16.33
N ALA A 344 -29.21 -22.57 -17.53
CA ALA A 344 -29.63 -23.50 -18.58
C ALA A 344 -29.09 -24.93 -18.41
N ARG A 345 -28.67 -25.34 -17.20
CA ARG A 345 -27.97 -26.60 -16.94
C ARG A 345 -28.91 -27.81 -17.10
N PRO A 346 -28.75 -28.67 -18.13
CA PRO A 346 -29.65 -29.80 -18.33
C PRO A 346 -29.39 -30.93 -17.34
N ALA A 347 -30.42 -31.75 -17.09
CA ALA A 347 -30.32 -32.98 -16.30
C ALA A 347 -29.26 -33.93 -16.88
N LYS A 348 -28.58 -34.68 -15.99
CA LYS A 348 -27.39 -35.50 -16.31
C LYS A 348 -27.61 -36.47 -17.49
N GLU A 349 -28.80 -37.05 -17.59
CA GLU A 349 -29.13 -38.12 -18.57
C GLU A 349 -29.56 -37.62 -19.97
N THR A 350 -29.62 -36.30 -20.19
CA THR A 350 -30.13 -35.73 -21.45
C THR A 350 -29.06 -35.62 -22.54
N LYS A 351 -29.43 -35.82 -23.82
CA LYS A 351 -28.52 -35.53 -24.96
C LYS A 351 -28.02 -34.07 -24.94
N ALA A 352 -28.87 -33.13 -24.50
CA ALA A 352 -28.53 -31.72 -24.30
C ALA A 352 -27.33 -31.52 -23.33
N ARG A 353 -27.15 -32.38 -22.33
CA ARG A 353 -26.00 -32.38 -21.41
C ARG A 353 -24.66 -32.46 -22.14
N ARG A 354 -24.59 -33.19 -23.27
CA ARG A 354 -23.36 -33.33 -24.06
C ARG A 354 -22.97 -32.02 -24.74
N TYR A 355 -23.92 -31.36 -25.40
CA TYR A 355 -23.71 -30.05 -26.04
C TYR A 355 -23.39 -28.96 -25.00
N TRP A 356 -24.13 -28.95 -23.87
CA TRP A 356 -23.86 -28.06 -22.75
C TRP A 356 -22.44 -28.22 -22.21
N ASN A 357 -21.97 -29.46 -22.00
CA ASN A 357 -20.60 -29.73 -21.54
C ASN A 357 -19.56 -29.22 -22.56
N TRP A 358 -19.78 -29.44 -23.87
CA TRP A 358 -18.88 -28.95 -24.92
C TRP A 358 -18.78 -27.42 -24.90
N TYR A 359 -19.92 -26.74 -24.86
CA TYR A 359 -20.03 -25.28 -24.80
C TYR A 359 -19.34 -24.71 -23.56
N HIS A 360 -19.74 -25.19 -22.37
CA HIS A 360 -19.22 -24.75 -21.08
C HIS A 360 -17.69 -24.88 -21.00
N HIS A 361 -17.13 -26.03 -21.41
CA HIS A 361 -15.68 -26.23 -21.39
C HIS A 361 -14.92 -25.37 -22.41
N ASN A 362 -15.40 -25.25 -23.65
CA ASN A 362 -14.64 -24.56 -24.71
C ASN A 362 -14.71 -23.04 -24.56
N VAL A 363 -15.90 -22.46 -24.32
CA VAL A 363 -16.04 -21.02 -24.06
C VAL A 363 -15.26 -20.61 -22.80
N GLY A 364 -15.20 -21.47 -21.78
CA GLY A 364 -14.46 -21.20 -20.54
C GLY A 364 -12.94 -21.20 -20.75
N ARG A 365 -12.41 -22.09 -21.59
CA ARG A 365 -11.00 -22.10 -21.98
C ARG A 365 -10.62 -20.86 -22.79
N VAL A 366 -11.46 -20.46 -23.75
CA VAL A 366 -11.25 -19.23 -24.54
C VAL A 366 -11.24 -17.99 -23.63
N ALA A 367 -12.19 -17.89 -22.69
CA ALA A 367 -12.23 -16.80 -21.72
C ALA A 367 -10.95 -16.69 -20.87
N ILE A 368 -10.39 -17.83 -20.43
CA ILE A 368 -9.13 -17.86 -19.66
C ILE A 368 -7.95 -17.44 -20.53
N ALA A 369 -7.83 -17.95 -21.76
CA ALA A 369 -6.74 -17.61 -22.66
C ALA A 369 -6.72 -16.10 -22.99
N LEU A 370 -7.89 -15.55 -23.33
CA LEU A 370 -8.06 -14.12 -23.57
C LEU A 370 -7.82 -13.29 -22.31
N GLY A 371 -8.30 -13.73 -21.14
CA GLY A 371 -8.07 -13.05 -19.87
C GLY A 371 -6.60 -12.95 -19.49
N VAL A 372 -5.83 -14.04 -19.62
CA VAL A 372 -4.38 -14.06 -19.37
C VAL A 372 -3.63 -13.17 -20.36
N ALA A 373 -3.96 -13.25 -21.66
CA ALA A 373 -3.35 -12.41 -22.68
C ALA A 373 -3.64 -10.91 -22.43
N ASN A 374 -4.88 -10.56 -22.06
CA ASN A 374 -5.26 -9.18 -21.78
C ASN A 374 -4.61 -8.62 -20.50
N ILE A 375 -4.25 -9.47 -19.54
CA ILE A 375 -3.44 -9.05 -18.38
C ILE A 375 -2.02 -8.66 -18.82
N PHE A 376 -1.34 -9.48 -19.64
CA PHE A 376 -0.02 -9.10 -20.17
C PHE A 376 -0.09 -7.83 -21.02
N TYR A 377 -1.11 -7.70 -21.85
CA TYR A 377 -1.31 -6.51 -22.67
C TYR A 377 -1.58 -5.27 -21.80
N GLY A 378 -2.47 -5.36 -20.81
CA GLY A 378 -2.74 -4.29 -19.85
C GLY A 378 -1.52 -3.89 -19.01
N LEU A 379 -0.65 -4.85 -18.63
CA LEU A 379 0.63 -4.55 -17.99
C LEU A 379 1.57 -3.76 -18.91
N SER A 380 1.64 -4.12 -20.20
CA SER A 380 2.44 -3.36 -21.19
C SER A 380 1.90 -1.94 -21.42
N LEU A 381 0.58 -1.75 -21.42
CA LEU A 381 -0.09 -0.46 -21.54
C LEU A 381 0.02 0.43 -20.29
N ALA A 382 0.22 -0.18 -19.12
CA ALA A 382 0.41 0.54 -17.87
C ALA A 382 1.81 1.18 -17.74
N ASN A 383 2.75 0.82 -18.63
CA ASN A 383 4.17 1.19 -18.55
C ASN A 383 4.81 0.88 -17.18
N GLU A 384 4.28 -0.15 -16.52
CA GLU A 384 4.87 -0.73 -15.31
C GLU A 384 6.16 -1.47 -15.69
N GLY A 385 7.20 -1.40 -14.85
CA GLY A 385 8.50 -1.99 -15.15
C GLY A 385 8.40 -3.49 -15.49
N GLN A 386 9.26 -3.97 -16.40
CA GLN A 386 9.21 -5.34 -16.97
C GLN A 386 9.13 -6.44 -15.90
N GLU A 387 9.66 -6.17 -14.71
CA GLU A 387 9.49 -6.96 -13.47
C GLU A 387 8.07 -7.48 -13.23
N TRP A 388 7.02 -6.68 -13.43
CA TRP A 388 5.65 -7.14 -13.19
C TRP A 388 5.21 -8.21 -14.20
N SER A 389 5.59 -8.05 -15.46
CA SER A 389 5.37 -9.06 -16.51
C SER A 389 6.18 -10.32 -16.23
N TYR A 390 7.41 -10.21 -15.70
CA TYR A 390 8.19 -11.36 -15.27
C TYR A 390 7.56 -12.08 -14.06
N VAL A 391 7.14 -11.36 -13.02
CA VAL A 391 6.48 -11.93 -11.83
C VAL A 391 5.20 -12.67 -12.22
N TYR A 392 4.35 -12.08 -13.07
CA TYR A 392 3.14 -12.74 -13.55
C TYR A 392 3.44 -13.91 -14.50
N GLY A 393 4.46 -13.79 -15.36
CA GLY A 393 4.94 -14.88 -16.21
C GLY A 393 5.46 -16.08 -15.44
N ILE A 394 6.25 -15.86 -14.39
CA ILE A 394 6.73 -16.88 -13.46
C ILE A 394 5.55 -17.56 -12.76
N PHE A 395 4.57 -16.79 -12.29
CA PHE A 395 3.36 -17.34 -11.67
C PHE A 395 2.58 -18.26 -12.62
N ILE A 396 2.34 -17.84 -13.87
CA ILE A 396 1.66 -18.66 -14.88
C ILE A 396 2.50 -19.89 -15.25
N GLY A 397 3.83 -19.76 -15.33
CA GLY A 397 4.75 -20.88 -15.54
C GLY A 397 4.65 -21.94 -14.44
N ILE A 398 4.65 -21.52 -13.17
CA ILE A 398 4.43 -22.41 -12.01
C ILE A 398 3.05 -23.07 -12.11
N PHE A 399 2.00 -22.31 -12.41
CA PHE A 399 0.64 -22.85 -12.54
C PHE A 399 0.53 -23.90 -13.66
N ALA A 400 1.19 -23.66 -14.80
CA ALA A 400 1.26 -24.61 -15.91
C ALA A 400 2.01 -25.90 -15.53
N VAL A 401 3.15 -25.80 -14.83
CA VAL A 401 3.89 -26.96 -14.32
C VAL A 401 3.03 -27.77 -13.33
N VAL A 402 2.36 -27.10 -12.38
CA VAL A 402 1.43 -27.75 -11.44
C VAL A 402 0.29 -28.45 -12.19
N TYR A 403 -0.29 -27.81 -13.21
CA TYR A 403 -1.35 -28.42 -14.03
C TYR A 403 -0.86 -29.67 -14.78
N LEU A 404 0.34 -29.65 -15.35
CA LEU A 404 0.93 -30.81 -16.03
C LEU A 404 1.19 -31.97 -15.06
N VAL A 405 1.73 -31.68 -13.87
CA VAL A 405 1.94 -32.68 -12.80
C VAL A 405 0.62 -33.30 -12.35
N LEU A 406 -0.43 -32.49 -12.17
CA LEU A 406 -1.77 -32.97 -11.80
C LEU A 406 -2.44 -33.80 -12.90
N GLU A 407 -2.19 -33.48 -14.18
CA GLU A 407 -2.71 -34.24 -15.32
C GLU A 407 -2.00 -35.60 -15.46
N GLU A 408 -0.68 -35.64 -15.22
CA GLU A 408 0.08 -36.88 -15.15
C GLU A 408 -0.34 -37.76 -13.98
N TRP A 409 -0.54 -37.17 -12.80
CA TRP A 409 -1.06 -37.86 -11.61
C TRP A 409 -2.47 -38.44 -11.86
N ARG A 410 -3.35 -37.67 -12.52
CA ARG A 410 -4.68 -38.15 -12.93
C ARG A 410 -4.60 -39.32 -13.91
N ARG A 411 -3.71 -39.27 -14.91
CA ARG A 411 -3.53 -40.37 -15.87
C ARG A 411 -3.09 -41.66 -15.16
N ARG A 412 -2.15 -41.56 -14.22
CA ARG A 412 -1.66 -42.71 -13.44
C ARG A 412 -2.76 -43.36 -12.61
N ILE A 413 -3.54 -42.57 -11.87
CA ILE A 413 -4.68 -43.08 -11.09
C ILE A 413 -5.74 -43.74 -11.98
N HIS A 414 -5.97 -43.20 -13.20
CA HIS A 414 -6.91 -43.83 -14.12
C HIS A 414 -6.42 -45.19 -14.63
N ILE A 415 -5.11 -45.32 -14.91
CA ILE A 415 -4.47 -46.57 -15.33
C ILE A 415 -4.45 -47.60 -14.18
N GLU A 416 -4.14 -47.18 -12.95
CA GLU A 416 -4.21 -48.05 -11.76
C GLU A 416 -5.64 -48.60 -11.59
N PHE A 417 -6.65 -47.73 -11.65
CA PHE A 417 -8.05 -48.15 -11.52
C PHE A 417 -8.51 -49.10 -12.64
N THR A 418 -8.17 -48.84 -13.91
CA THR A 418 -8.54 -49.77 -15.00
C THR A 418 -7.77 -51.09 -14.95
N ASN A 419 -6.53 -51.10 -14.44
CA ASN A 419 -5.78 -52.33 -14.20
C ASN A 419 -6.40 -53.15 -13.06
N ASP A 420 -6.78 -52.53 -11.95
CA ASP A 420 -7.48 -53.19 -10.83
C ASP A 420 -8.83 -53.76 -11.29
N GLU A 421 -9.60 -52.99 -12.07
CA GLU A 421 -10.87 -53.43 -12.67
C GLU A 421 -10.67 -54.61 -13.64
N GLN A 422 -9.65 -54.57 -14.50
CA GLN A 422 -9.26 -55.69 -15.37
C GLN A 422 -8.83 -56.94 -14.57
N VAL A 423 -8.13 -56.78 -13.45
CA VAL A 423 -7.73 -57.89 -12.57
C VAL A 423 -8.95 -58.51 -11.90
N ILE A 424 -9.89 -57.69 -11.40
CA ILE A 424 -11.17 -58.15 -10.84
C ILE A 424 -11.97 -58.92 -11.89
N TYR A 425 -12.10 -58.41 -13.12
CA TYR A 425 -12.79 -59.12 -14.20
C TYR A 425 -12.09 -60.44 -14.59
N ARG A 426 -10.76 -60.52 -14.56
CA ARG A 426 -10.03 -61.80 -14.77
C ARG A 426 -10.20 -62.77 -13.60
N GLN A 427 -10.26 -62.29 -12.36
CA GLN A 427 -10.52 -63.15 -11.20
C GLN A 427 -11.95 -63.72 -11.22
N ILE A 428 -12.94 -62.91 -11.61
CA ILE A 428 -14.32 -63.38 -11.81
C ILE A 428 -14.40 -64.34 -13.00
N GLY A 429 -13.73 -64.04 -14.13
CA GLY A 429 -13.71 -64.89 -15.32
C GLY A 429 -12.97 -66.23 -15.15
N ASN A 430 -12.02 -66.33 -14.21
CA ASN A 430 -11.33 -67.59 -13.89
C ASN A 430 -12.12 -68.49 -12.93
N HIS A 431 -13.23 -68.04 -12.35
CA HIS A 431 -14.17 -68.93 -11.69
C HIS A 431 -15.11 -69.57 -12.72
N SER A 432 -14.67 -70.68 -13.30
CA SER A 432 -15.61 -71.63 -13.94
C SER A 432 -16.68 -72.05 -12.92
N PRO A 433 -17.96 -72.15 -13.32
CA PRO A 433 -19.03 -72.48 -12.39
C PRO A 433 -18.82 -73.88 -11.82
N GLY A 434 -18.50 -73.95 -10.52
CA GLY A 434 -18.50 -75.20 -9.77
C GLY A 434 -19.88 -75.86 -9.84
N THR A 435 -19.89 -77.17 -10.06
CA THR A 435 -21.10 -77.98 -10.27
C THR A 435 -22.13 -77.81 -9.14
N PRO A 436 -23.44 -77.80 -9.46
CA PRO A 436 -24.47 -77.79 -8.43
C PRO A 436 -24.44 -79.10 -7.62
N SER A 437 -24.37 -78.99 -6.29
CA SER A 437 -24.59 -80.13 -5.40
C SER A 437 -26.04 -80.58 -5.47
N THR A 438 -26.24 -81.88 -5.69
CA THR A 438 -27.53 -82.52 -5.92
C THR A 438 -28.43 -82.58 -4.68
N CYS A 439 -29.72 -82.32 -4.87
CA CYS A 439 -30.80 -82.98 -4.13
C CYS A 439 -31.92 -83.34 -5.12
N GLY A 440 -32.49 -84.54 -4.97
CA GLY A 440 -33.17 -85.26 -6.04
C GLY A 440 -34.64 -84.90 -6.30
N PRO A 441 -35.26 -85.53 -7.31
CA PRO A 441 -36.65 -85.31 -7.70
C PRO A 441 -37.61 -86.27 -6.97
N ALA A 442 -38.89 -85.88 -6.83
CA ALA A 442 -40.06 -86.62 -7.34
C ALA A 442 -41.41 -86.17 -6.72
N ALA A 443 -42.46 -86.39 -7.51
CA ALA A 443 -43.83 -86.72 -7.13
C ALA A 443 -44.78 -85.65 -6.52
N ASN A 444 -45.82 -85.36 -7.30
CA ASN A 444 -47.16 -85.00 -6.84
C ASN A 444 -47.64 -85.87 -5.66
N LEU A 445 -48.49 -85.30 -4.79
CA LEU A 445 -49.75 -85.96 -4.40
C LEU A 445 -50.76 -84.97 -3.79
N THR A 446 -52.03 -85.29 -3.97
CA THR A 446 -53.21 -84.44 -3.70
C THR A 446 -53.87 -84.74 -2.35
N LYS A 447 -54.44 -83.70 -1.71
CA LYS A 447 -55.64 -83.70 -0.84
C LYS A 447 -55.94 -82.23 -0.49
N SER A 448 -57.07 -81.61 -0.84
CA SER A 448 -58.52 -81.95 -0.75
C SER A 448 -59.15 -81.55 0.60
N SER A 449 -60.20 -80.71 0.53
CA SER A 449 -61.15 -80.30 1.60
C SER A 449 -60.54 -79.55 2.81
N GLN A 450 -61.17 -78.60 3.51
CA GLN A 450 -62.41 -77.80 3.37
C GLN A 450 -62.31 -76.64 4.42
N ALA A 451 -63.05 -75.51 4.41
CA ALA A 451 -64.15 -75.04 3.56
C ALA A 451 -64.17 -73.49 3.43
N GLU A 452 -65.29 -72.97 2.90
CA GLU A 452 -65.74 -71.60 2.65
C GLU A 452 -66.55 -70.97 3.83
N PRO A 453 -67.15 -69.76 3.70
CA PRO A 453 -66.78 -68.55 2.93
C PRO A 453 -66.98 -67.22 3.73
N ALA A 454 -66.64 -66.07 3.14
CA ALA A 454 -67.61 -65.00 2.79
C ALA A 454 -66.92 -63.72 2.25
N ASP A 455 -67.46 -63.24 1.14
CA ASP A 455 -67.51 -61.84 0.65
C ASP A 455 -66.23 -61.06 0.31
N GLU A 456 -65.92 -61.12 -0.99
CA GLU A 456 -65.61 -59.99 -1.88
C GLU A 456 -66.54 -58.74 -1.66
N PRO A 457 -66.25 -57.53 -2.20
CA PRO A 457 -65.49 -57.32 -3.44
C PRO A 457 -64.50 -56.14 -3.50
N GLU A 458 -63.87 -56.10 -4.68
CA GLU A 458 -63.59 -54.93 -5.50
C GLU A 458 -62.26 -54.17 -5.36
N ALA A 459 -61.70 -53.93 -6.55
CA ALA A 459 -60.52 -53.13 -6.78
C ALA A 459 -60.86 -51.64 -6.79
N THR A 460 -59.85 -50.78 -6.58
CA THR A 460 -59.52 -49.86 -7.66
C THR A 460 -58.09 -49.33 -7.58
N ASP A 461 -57.57 -49.12 -8.78
CA ASP A 461 -56.39 -48.36 -9.13
C ASP A 461 -56.42 -46.93 -8.54
N GLN A 462 -55.25 -46.30 -8.34
CA GLN A 462 -54.93 -44.91 -8.71
C GLN A 462 -53.64 -44.40 -8.02
N ILE A 463 -52.81 -43.76 -8.83
CA ILE A 463 -51.59 -43.06 -8.47
C ILE A 463 -51.93 -41.63 -8.04
N HIS A 464 -51.42 -41.10 -6.91
CA HIS A 464 -50.83 -39.75 -6.88
C HIS A 464 -50.07 -39.35 -5.58
N THR A 465 -48.78 -39.07 -5.77
CA THR A 465 -47.89 -38.06 -5.13
C THR A 465 -48.13 -37.48 -3.70
N ALA A 466 -47.01 -37.50 -2.94
CA ALA A 466 -46.52 -36.49 -1.98
C ALA A 466 -47.10 -36.42 -0.54
N ASN A 467 -46.22 -36.55 0.48
CA ASN A 467 -45.61 -35.38 1.14
C ASN A 467 -44.40 -35.77 2.06
N MET A 468 -43.54 -34.81 2.40
CA MET A 468 -42.44 -34.98 3.38
C MET A 468 -42.88 -34.62 4.81
N LYS A 469 -42.43 -35.38 5.82
CA LYS A 469 -42.03 -34.80 7.12
C LYS A 469 -41.02 -35.70 7.86
N PRO A 470 -39.93 -35.16 8.44
CA PRO A 470 -38.85 -35.97 9.01
C PRO A 470 -39.12 -36.38 10.47
N ARG A 471 -38.55 -37.51 10.90
CA ARG A 471 -38.53 -37.93 12.32
C ARG A 471 -37.29 -37.40 13.04
N SER A 472 -37.54 -36.86 14.24
CA SER A 472 -36.53 -36.37 15.18
C SER A 472 -35.80 -37.52 15.88
N CYS A 473 -34.52 -37.33 16.22
CA CYS A 473 -34.00 -37.81 17.51
C CYS A 473 -32.76 -37.03 17.98
N SER A 474 -32.77 -36.72 19.28
CA SER A 474 -31.83 -35.89 20.03
C SER A 474 -30.37 -36.38 20.08
N SER A 475 -29.41 -35.45 20.13
CA SER A 475 -28.22 -35.62 20.99
C SER A 475 -27.77 -34.27 21.56
N SER A 476 -28.09 -34.00 22.83
CA SER A 476 -27.66 -32.79 23.55
C SER A 476 -26.38 -33.03 24.35
N ILE A 477 -25.21 -32.56 23.90
CA ILE A 477 -24.08 -32.21 24.78
C ILE A 477 -23.35 -30.96 24.27
N SER A 478 -23.49 -29.86 25.03
CA SER A 478 -22.57 -28.72 25.16
C SER A 478 -22.13 -27.92 23.92
N SER A 479 -23.07 -27.16 23.34
CA SER A 479 -22.76 -25.90 22.60
C SER A 479 -22.73 -24.66 23.52
N ALA A 480 -22.85 -24.82 24.84
CA ALA A 480 -23.13 -23.75 25.80
C ALA A 480 -21.91 -22.93 26.28
N LEU A 481 -20.69 -23.22 25.82
CA LEU A 481 -19.46 -22.56 26.30
C LEU A 481 -18.84 -21.55 25.32
N LEU A 482 -19.43 -21.37 24.12
CA LEU A 482 -18.84 -20.55 23.05
C LEU A 482 -19.54 -19.18 22.83
N VAL A 483 -20.62 -18.90 23.57
CA VAL A 483 -21.47 -17.70 23.36
C VAL A 483 -21.49 -16.75 24.57
N LEU A 484 -20.98 -17.16 25.74
CA LEU A 484 -21.04 -16.38 26.99
C LEU A 484 -19.75 -15.61 27.35
N LEU A 485 -18.78 -15.50 26.43
CA LEU A 485 -17.46 -14.88 26.69
C LEU A 485 -17.17 -13.65 25.80
N LEU A 486 -18.22 -13.00 25.27
CA LEU A 486 -18.12 -11.86 24.34
C LEU A 486 -18.92 -10.62 24.77
N CYS A 487 -19.52 -10.60 25.98
CA CYS A 487 -20.45 -9.53 26.40
C CYS A 487 -20.18 -8.95 27.81
N CYS A 488 -18.96 -9.03 28.33
CA CYS A 488 -18.58 -8.39 29.59
C CYS A 488 -17.20 -7.73 29.50
N PHE A 489 -17.16 -6.51 28.94
CA PHE A 489 -16.32 -5.39 29.40
C PHE A 489 -16.80 -4.10 28.73
N CYS A 490 -17.99 -3.65 29.12
CA CYS A 490 -18.30 -2.22 29.08
C CYS A 490 -17.83 -1.57 30.38
N SER A 491 -17.52 -0.27 30.31
CA SER A 491 -17.21 0.64 31.43
C SER A 491 -15.82 0.52 32.07
N SER A 492 -14.93 1.41 31.64
CA SER A 492 -14.35 2.39 32.59
C SER A 492 -13.89 3.67 31.87
N VAL A 493 -14.73 4.69 31.97
CA VAL A 493 -14.47 6.15 32.01
C VAL A 493 -13.13 6.66 31.44
N ALA A 494 -13.24 7.41 30.33
CA ALA A 494 -12.66 8.75 30.25
C ALA A 494 -13.78 9.71 29.85
N THR A 495 -13.91 10.85 30.52
CA THR A 495 -15.04 11.78 30.35
C THR A 495 -15.05 12.42 28.97
N ALA A 496 -16.01 12.02 28.13
CA ALA A 496 -16.18 12.57 26.79
C ALA A 496 -16.80 13.97 26.85
N ASN A 497 -16.00 15.00 26.54
CA ASN A 497 -16.55 16.15 25.83
C ASN A 497 -16.94 15.65 24.44
N SER A 498 -18.22 15.51 24.15
CA SER A 498 -18.76 15.23 22.80
C SER A 498 -19.82 16.28 22.45
N CYS A 499 -20.18 16.39 21.16
CA CYS A 499 -21.28 17.28 20.76
C CYS A 499 -22.67 16.84 21.28
N ALA A 500 -22.78 15.71 21.98
CA ALA A 500 -24.02 15.23 22.60
C ALA A 500 -24.32 15.89 23.97
N SER A 501 -23.34 16.57 24.57
CA SER A 501 -23.59 17.41 25.76
C SER A 501 -24.15 18.77 25.34
N SER A 502 -25.29 19.17 25.91
CA SER A 502 -26.00 20.41 25.58
C SER A 502 -25.08 21.63 25.68
N GLY A 503 -25.21 22.54 24.73
CA GLY A 503 -24.18 23.54 24.40
C GLY A 503 -23.58 24.31 25.58
N SER A 504 -22.31 24.03 25.86
CA SER A 504 -21.31 25.09 26.01
C SER A 504 -19.91 24.53 25.78
N LEU A 505 -19.07 25.30 25.09
CA LEU A 505 -17.65 25.27 25.38
C LEU A 505 -17.49 25.63 26.86
N ALA A 506 -16.85 24.78 27.67
CA ALA A 506 -16.81 24.93 29.13
C ALA A 506 -16.55 26.39 29.53
N ALA A 507 -17.36 26.96 30.43
CA ALA A 507 -17.43 28.42 30.66
C ALA A 507 -16.06 29.07 30.97
N ALA A 508 -15.13 28.32 31.58
CA ALA A 508 -13.75 28.75 31.78
C ALA A 508 -12.96 28.92 30.46
N VAL A 509 -13.10 28.01 29.49
CA VAL A 509 -12.50 28.12 28.15
C VAL A 509 -13.20 29.22 27.32
N SER A 510 -14.53 29.34 27.43
CA SER A 510 -15.29 30.39 26.73
C SER A 510 -14.81 31.80 27.10
N ARG A 511 -14.46 32.04 28.38
CA ARG A 511 -13.85 33.30 28.85
C ARG A 511 -12.43 33.56 28.33
N LEU A 512 -11.72 32.55 27.83
CA LEU A 512 -10.39 32.71 27.26
C LEU A 512 -10.44 33.08 25.76
N ILE A 513 -11.53 32.73 25.06
CA ILE A 513 -11.63 32.95 23.61
C ILE A 513 -12.00 34.42 23.32
N PRO A 514 -11.28 35.11 22.41
CA PRO A 514 -11.45 36.55 22.15
C PRO A 514 -12.69 36.90 21.29
N PHE A 515 -13.68 36.02 21.20
CA PHE A 515 -14.90 36.21 20.42
C PHE A 515 -16.07 35.41 21.00
N ASP A 516 -17.30 35.79 20.66
CA ASP A 516 -18.50 35.11 21.17
C ASP A 516 -18.58 33.65 20.69
N THR A 517 -18.70 32.73 21.65
CA THR A 517 -18.83 31.29 21.43
C THR A 517 -20.24 30.76 21.73
N SER A 518 -21.21 31.64 22.01
CA SER A 518 -22.56 31.28 22.45
C SER A 518 -23.34 30.43 21.44
N ASN A 519 -23.12 30.64 20.14
CA ASN A 519 -23.92 30.11 19.05
C ASN A 519 -23.09 29.38 17.98
N LEU A 520 -22.22 28.45 18.41
CA LEU A 520 -21.38 27.64 17.51
C LEU A 520 -21.98 26.23 17.27
N THR A 521 -22.13 25.85 16.01
CA THR A 521 -22.44 24.48 15.56
C THR A 521 -21.28 23.55 15.87
N CYS A 522 -21.56 22.35 16.39
CA CYS A 522 -20.55 21.37 16.83
C CYS A 522 -20.64 20.09 15.99
N PHE A 523 -19.49 19.53 15.57
CA PHE A 523 -19.40 18.15 15.10
C PHE A 523 -18.10 17.46 15.53
N ASP A 524 -18.19 16.13 15.69
CA ASP A 524 -17.02 15.29 15.95
C ASP A 524 -16.23 15.12 14.65
N ALA A 525 -15.06 15.78 14.60
CA ALA A 525 -14.32 16.04 13.38
C ALA A 525 -13.36 14.90 13.00
N TRP A 526 -12.75 14.26 14.00
CA TRP A 526 -11.89 13.09 13.83
C TRP A 526 -11.92 12.25 15.10
N THR A 527 -12.89 11.34 15.16
CA THR A 527 -13.23 10.56 16.36
C THR A 527 -12.06 9.73 16.89
N SER A 528 -11.25 9.11 16.02
CA SER A 528 -10.10 8.28 16.41
C SER A 528 -8.93 9.05 17.03
N GLN A 529 -8.90 10.39 16.92
CA GLN A 529 -7.93 11.28 17.60
C GLN A 529 -8.64 12.26 18.57
N GLY A 530 -9.95 12.10 18.79
CA GLY A 530 -10.72 12.96 19.68
C GLY A 530 -10.82 14.44 19.26
N PHE A 531 -10.73 14.74 17.95
CA PHE A 531 -10.90 16.12 17.47
C PHE A 531 -12.40 16.45 17.35
N ILE A 532 -12.75 17.65 17.81
CA ILE A 532 -14.10 18.21 17.74
C ILE A 532 -13.96 19.64 17.22
N VAL A 533 -14.70 19.96 16.17
CA VAL A 533 -14.76 21.31 15.59
C VAL A 533 -16.06 21.96 16.01
N ARG A 534 -15.96 23.19 16.50
CA ARG A 534 -17.09 24.10 16.67
C ARG A 534 -16.91 25.27 15.71
N TYR A 535 -17.96 25.65 14.98
CA TYR A 535 -17.90 26.75 14.04
C TYR A 535 -19.19 27.57 14.01
N GLY A 536 -19.10 28.82 13.58
CA GLY A 536 -20.27 29.70 13.41
C GLY A 536 -19.96 30.88 12.50
N LYS A 537 -21.00 31.45 11.89
CA LYS A 537 -20.89 32.62 11.00
C LYS A 537 -21.45 33.87 11.69
N SER A 538 -20.66 34.93 11.76
CA SER A 538 -21.10 36.27 12.18
C SER A 538 -21.44 37.15 10.96
N GLY A 539 -22.13 38.26 11.20
CA GLY A 539 -22.83 39.07 10.18
C GLY A 539 -21.96 39.67 9.05
N HIS A 540 -20.64 39.67 9.18
CA HIS A 540 -19.69 40.26 8.21
C HIS A 540 -18.89 39.22 7.41
N ASN A 541 -19.47 38.05 7.10
CA ASN A 541 -18.75 36.91 6.50
C ASN A 541 -17.57 36.41 7.35
N THR A 542 -17.55 36.75 8.64
CA THR A 542 -16.56 36.29 9.61
C THR A 542 -16.95 34.91 10.12
N TRP A 543 -16.10 33.92 9.89
CA TRP A 543 -16.29 32.56 10.40
C TRP A 543 -15.43 32.38 11.64
N SER A 544 -16.07 31.95 12.72
CA SER A 544 -15.42 31.57 13.97
C SER A 544 -15.19 30.07 13.97
N PHE A 545 -13.98 29.65 14.34
CA PHE A 545 -13.63 28.24 14.51
C PHE A 545 -12.98 28.02 15.87
N VAL A 546 -13.38 26.92 16.54
CA VAL A 546 -12.74 26.39 17.74
C VAL A 546 -12.51 24.90 17.52
N LEU A 547 -11.29 24.55 17.12
CA LEU A 547 -10.82 23.17 17.12
C LEU A 547 -10.47 22.78 18.56
N SER A 548 -10.88 21.59 18.99
CA SER A 548 -10.46 21.04 20.27
C SER A 548 -10.01 19.59 20.14
N ALA A 549 -8.86 19.27 20.71
CA ALA A 549 -8.18 17.96 20.60
C ALA A 549 -7.41 17.62 21.89
N PRO A 550 -7.10 16.35 22.18
CA PRO A 550 -6.26 15.96 23.33
C PRO A 550 -4.87 16.63 23.26
N ASP A 551 -4.32 17.03 24.41
CA ASP A 551 -2.94 17.52 24.49
C ASP A 551 -1.96 16.33 24.54
N GLY A 552 -1.38 16.02 23.38
CA GLY A 552 -0.35 15.00 23.23
C GLY A 552 1.08 15.53 23.32
N GLY A 553 1.31 16.77 23.76
CA GLY A 553 2.65 17.38 23.81
C GLY A 553 3.24 17.71 22.43
N GLY A 554 2.40 17.82 21.40
CA GLY A 554 2.75 18.21 20.02
C GLY A 554 1.75 19.23 19.49
N TYR A 555 1.94 19.71 18.26
CA TYR A 555 0.98 20.65 17.66
C TYR A 555 -0.34 19.98 17.26
N VAL A 556 -1.42 20.75 17.25
CA VAL A 556 -2.70 20.38 16.64
C VAL A 556 -3.03 21.37 15.54
N ALA A 557 -3.55 20.90 14.40
CA ALA A 557 -3.83 21.76 13.25
C ALA A 557 -5.17 21.45 12.59
N VAL A 558 -5.77 22.50 12.03
CA VAL A 558 -6.88 22.41 11.07
C VAL A 558 -6.54 23.16 9.79
N GLY A 559 -6.69 22.48 8.65
CA GLY A 559 -6.53 23.00 7.30
C GLY A 559 -7.84 23.16 6.57
N PHE A 560 -7.88 24.07 5.61
CA PHE A 560 -9.01 24.38 4.75
C PHE A 560 -8.59 24.12 3.30
N SER A 561 -9.31 23.23 2.63
CA SER A 561 -8.93 22.63 1.34
C SER A 561 -10.11 22.59 0.37
N SER A 562 -9.81 22.83 -0.91
CA SER A 562 -10.77 22.72 -2.02
C SER A 562 -11.03 21.28 -2.46
N ASP A 563 -10.09 20.37 -2.22
CA ASP A 563 -10.08 18.99 -2.75
C ASP A 563 -9.83 17.90 -1.67
N GLY A 564 -9.54 18.30 -0.44
CA GLY A 564 -9.21 17.42 0.68
C GLY A 564 -7.72 17.07 0.80
N ALA A 565 -6.85 17.63 -0.06
CA ALA A 565 -5.41 17.42 -0.04
C ALA A 565 -4.69 18.45 0.83
N MET A 566 -3.67 18.02 1.58
CA MET A 566 -2.84 18.93 2.38
C MET A 566 -2.08 19.92 1.50
N VAL A 567 -1.43 19.44 0.44
CA VAL A 567 -0.63 20.29 -0.45
C VAL A 567 -1.56 21.19 -1.26
N GLY A 568 -1.27 22.49 -1.29
CA GLY A 568 -2.11 23.54 -1.89
C GLY A 568 -3.05 24.24 -0.89
N SER A 569 -3.25 23.68 0.30
CA SER A 569 -4.20 24.19 1.30
C SER A 569 -3.59 25.23 2.25
N SER A 570 -4.45 25.88 3.04
CA SER A 570 -4.04 26.78 4.14
C SER A 570 -4.51 26.23 5.46
N ALA A 571 -3.68 26.31 6.51
CA ALA A 571 -3.99 25.77 7.82
C ALA A 571 -3.69 26.75 8.95
N VAL A 572 -4.32 26.50 10.10
CA VAL A 572 -3.94 27.09 11.38
C VAL A 572 -3.47 25.93 12.27
N ALA A 573 -2.30 26.08 12.89
CA ALA A 573 -1.75 25.10 13.81
C ALA A 573 -1.31 25.78 15.11
N GLY A 574 -1.40 25.07 16.24
CA GLY A 574 -0.93 25.56 17.52
C GLY A 574 -0.42 24.48 18.46
N TRP A 575 0.48 24.87 19.36
CA TRP A 575 1.15 24.04 20.35
C TRP A 575 1.44 24.84 21.63
N THR A 576 1.67 24.15 22.74
CA THR A 576 2.08 24.77 24.01
C THR A 576 3.60 24.90 24.09
N ALA A 577 4.10 26.02 24.62
CA ALA A 577 5.54 26.27 24.80
C ALA A 577 6.03 25.94 26.22
N GLY A 578 5.32 25.07 26.96
CA GLY A 578 5.61 24.72 28.35
C GLY A 578 5.25 25.78 29.40
N SER A 579 5.02 27.04 29.01
CA SER A 579 4.73 28.18 29.90
C SER A 579 3.25 28.48 30.14
N GLY A 580 2.35 27.58 29.74
CA GLY A 580 0.89 27.76 29.84
C GLY A 580 0.26 28.67 28.77
N VAL A 581 1.04 29.52 28.10
CA VAL A 581 0.61 30.27 26.91
C VAL A 581 0.88 29.42 25.66
N GLY A 582 -0.17 29.19 24.87
CA GLY A 582 -0.07 28.48 23.60
C GLY A 582 0.26 29.40 22.44
N VAL A 583 1.04 28.91 21.48
CA VAL A 583 1.29 29.58 20.20
C VAL A 583 0.32 29.03 19.16
N ALA A 584 -0.25 29.91 18.34
CA ALA A 584 -1.10 29.56 17.21
C ALA A 584 -0.72 30.42 16.00
N LYS A 585 -0.50 29.79 14.84
CA LYS A 585 -0.05 30.43 13.61
C LYS A 585 -0.72 29.86 12.37
N GLN A 586 -0.77 30.66 11.32
CA GLN A 586 -1.21 30.23 9.98
C GLN A 586 -0.05 29.60 9.21
N TYR A 587 -0.36 28.69 8.30
CA TYR A 587 0.59 28.00 7.43
C TYR A 587 0.03 27.85 6.02
N ARG A 588 0.85 28.14 5.01
CA ARG A 588 0.59 27.77 3.63
C ARG A 588 1.16 26.38 3.41
N LEU A 589 0.33 25.37 3.17
CA LEU A 589 0.79 24.00 2.98
C LEU A 589 1.23 23.80 1.51
N GLY A 590 2.37 24.38 1.13
CA GLY A 590 2.90 24.35 -0.23
C GLY A 590 3.51 23.02 -0.68
N GLY A 591 3.66 22.05 0.22
CA GLY A 591 4.28 20.75 -0.05
C GLY A 591 4.31 19.84 1.18
N THR A 592 5.11 18.77 1.12
CA THR A 592 5.23 17.76 2.19
C THR A 592 6.41 17.99 3.14
N SER A 593 7.28 18.97 2.85
CA SER A 593 8.43 19.31 3.69
C SER A 593 8.12 20.48 4.62
N SER A 594 8.81 20.54 5.77
CA SER A 594 8.62 21.61 6.75
C SER A 594 8.81 23.00 6.14
N GLY A 595 9.86 23.21 5.34
CA GLY A 595 10.14 24.47 4.64
C GLY A 595 9.09 24.86 3.59
N SER A 596 8.36 23.89 3.03
CA SER A 596 7.20 24.14 2.16
C SER A 596 5.92 24.48 2.93
N CYS A 597 5.96 24.45 4.26
CA CYS A 597 4.90 24.87 5.17
C CYS A 597 5.35 26.09 6.02
N PRO A 598 5.62 27.26 5.41
CA PRO A 598 6.08 28.44 6.15
C PRO A 598 5.03 28.98 7.13
N PRO A 599 5.44 29.37 8.36
CA PRO A 599 4.58 30.06 9.31
C PRO A 599 4.18 31.45 8.81
N ASP A 600 3.05 31.93 9.31
CA ASP A 600 2.46 33.25 9.04
C ASP A 600 2.14 33.52 7.56
N GLN A 601 2.05 32.46 6.75
CA GLN A 601 1.64 32.51 5.34
C GLN A 601 0.35 31.72 5.11
N GLY A 602 -0.35 31.99 4.01
CA GLY A 602 -1.56 31.26 3.59
C GLY A 602 -2.65 32.19 3.05
N SER A 603 -3.76 31.60 2.62
CA SER A 603 -4.91 32.28 2.00
C SER A 603 -6.07 32.58 2.95
N LEU A 604 -5.98 32.22 4.23
CA LEU A 604 -7.01 32.58 5.21
C LEU A 604 -6.81 34.04 5.61
N ALA A 605 -7.86 34.85 5.49
CA ALA A 605 -7.87 36.23 5.95
C ALA A 605 -8.21 36.27 7.45
N LEU A 606 -7.27 35.89 8.30
CA LEU A 606 -7.43 35.87 9.76
C LEU A 606 -7.76 37.26 10.32
N VAL A 607 -8.72 37.33 11.24
CA VAL A 607 -9.07 38.57 11.95
C VAL A 607 -8.01 38.84 13.03
N PRO A 608 -7.33 40.00 13.02
CA PRO A 608 -6.29 40.32 14.00
C PRO A 608 -6.80 40.20 15.44
N GLY A 609 -5.97 39.65 16.33
CA GLY A 609 -6.30 39.46 17.75
C GLY A 609 -7.24 38.29 18.06
N THR A 610 -7.76 37.55 17.06
CA THR A 610 -8.71 36.45 17.30
C THR A 610 -8.08 35.05 17.41
N THR A 611 -6.84 34.89 16.93
CA THR A 611 -6.11 33.61 16.92
C THR A 611 -5.47 33.33 18.28
N LEU A 612 -5.88 32.22 18.91
CA LEU A 612 -5.47 31.81 20.26
C LEU A 612 -5.30 30.29 20.32
N LEU A 613 -4.34 29.82 21.13
CA LEU A 613 -4.34 28.47 21.67
C LEU A 613 -4.44 28.50 23.20
N ALA A 614 -5.48 27.86 23.74
CA ALA A 614 -5.65 27.65 25.17
C ALA A 614 -5.52 26.16 25.51
N ALA A 615 -4.84 25.83 26.62
CA ALA A 615 -4.75 24.47 27.15
C ALA A 615 -5.59 24.35 28.42
N GLN A 616 -6.57 23.44 28.44
CA GLN A 616 -7.39 23.20 29.63
C GLN A 616 -7.88 21.75 29.69
N ALA A 617 -7.83 21.15 30.89
CA ALA A 617 -8.31 19.78 31.16
C ALA A 617 -7.76 18.74 30.16
N SER A 618 -6.44 18.73 29.96
CA SER A 618 -5.71 17.83 29.04
C SER A 618 -6.16 17.91 27.57
N ARG A 619 -6.73 19.05 27.15
CA ARG A 619 -7.08 19.33 25.76
C ARG A 619 -6.57 20.71 25.33
N LEU A 620 -6.15 20.79 24.07
CA LEU A 620 -5.83 22.03 23.38
C LEU A 620 -7.08 22.56 22.68
N TYR A 621 -7.29 23.87 22.77
CA TYR A 621 -8.37 24.62 22.13
C TYR A 621 -7.74 25.67 21.21
N LEU A 622 -7.73 25.39 19.92
CA LEU A 622 -7.25 26.29 18.88
C LEU A 622 -8.43 27.09 18.34
N ALA A 623 -8.48 28.37 18.69
CA ALA A 623 -9.55 29.30 18.35
C ALA A 623 -9.05 30.36 17.38
N PHE A 624 -9.83 30.69 16.36
CA PHE A 624 -9.51 31.76 15.40
C PHE A 624 -10.75 32.21 14.63
N GLN A 625 -10.71 33.43 14.08
CA GLN A 625 -11.68 33.90 13.10
C GLN A 625 -11.00 34.24 11.77
N PHE A 626 -11.69 34.01 10.65
CA PHE A 626 -11.29 34.55 9.34
C PHE A 626 -12.48 35.01 8.51
N THR A 627 -12.27 35.95 7.59
CA THR A 627 -13.32 36.43 6.68
C THR A 627 -13.32 35.65 5.37
N ALA A 628 -14.45 35.04 5.02
CA ALA A 628 -14.65 34.36 3.74
C ALA A 628 -16.15 34.29 3.38
N ALA A 629 -16.50 34.41 2.10
CA ALA A 629 -17.88 34.21 1.65
C ALA A 629 -18.43 32.84 2.11
N GLN A 630 -17.62 31.80 1.91
CA GLN A 630 -17.80 30.45 2.42
C GLN A 630 -16.41 29.82 2.69
N PRO A 631 -16.22 29.01 3.76
CA PRO A 631 -14.99 28.25 3.98
C PRO A 631 -14.82 27.16 2.93
N ALA A 632 -13.59 26.69 2.76
CA ALA A 632 -13.30 25.60 1.83
C ALA A 632 -14.06 24.31 2.21
N PRO A 633 -14.58 23.53 1.24
CA PRO A 633 -15.50 22.43 1.48
C PRO A 633 -14.89 21.23 2.21
N TYR A 634 -13.55 21.11 2.25
CA TYR A 634 -12.86 20.10 3.03
C TYR A 634 -12.09 20.74 4.18
N LEU A 635 -12.26 20.16 5.37
CA LEU A 635 -11.35 20.38 6.49
C LEU A 635 -10.32 19.25 6.53
N ILE A 636 -9.11 19.62 6.94
CA ILE A 636 -7.96 18.72 7.12
C ILE A 636 -7.53 18.82 8.58
N TYR A 637 -7.10 17.72 9.17
CA TYR A 637 -6.67 17.66 10.57
C TYR A 637 -5.28 17.05 10.65
N ALA A 638 -4.45 17.52 11.57
CA ALA A 638 -3.14 16.93 11.83
C ALA A 638 -2.74 17.02 13.31
N VAL A 639 -1.99 16.03 13.76
CA VAL A 639 -1.34 15.96 15.07
C VAL A 639 0.17 15.91 14.87
N GLY A 640 0.91 16.75 15.58
CA GLY A 640 2.37 16.73 15.61
C GLY A 640 2.94 15.63 16.53
N PRO A 641 4.17 15.15 16.28
CA PRO A 641 4.87 14.27 17.21
C PRO A 641 5.13 14.96 18.57
N SER A 642 4.97 14.20 19.65
CA SER A 642 5.18 14.67 21.02
C SER A 642 6.62 15.11 21.27
N GLY A 643 6.82 16.23 21.97
CA GLY A 643 8.13 16.73 22.37
C GLY A 643 8.99 17.29 21.22
N ALA A 644 8.46 17.42 20.01
CA ALA A 644 9.19 17.96 18.88
C ALA A 644 9.43 19.47 19.01
N GLN A 645 10.70 19.89 19.01
CA GLN A 645 11.07 21.30 19.04
C GLN A 645 10.81 21.97 17.67
N LEU A 646 9.79 22.83 17.63
CA LEU A 646 9.41 23.60 16.45
C LEU A 646 10.33 24.82 16.28
N SER A 647 11.50 24.60 15.66
CA SER A 647 12.45 25.67 15.35
C SER A 647 11.81 26.74 14.45
N ASN A 648 11.93 28.02 14.85
CA ASN A 648 11.34 29.17 14.16
C ASN A 648 9.85 29.00 13.79
N ASN A 649 9.08 28.26 14.59
CA ASN A 649 7.66 27.96 14.37
C ASN A 649 7.35 27.11 13.12
N TYR A 650 8.34 26.49 12.48
CA TYR A 650 8.11 25.61 11.32
C TYR A 650 7.54 24.26 11.76
N LEU A 651 6.45 23.81 11.12
CA LEU A 651 5.82 22.53 11.46
C LEU A 651 6.69 21.35 11.03
N VAL A 652 7.05 20.48 11.97
CA VAL A 652 7.60 19.15 11.67
C VAL A 652 6.51 18.26 11.06
N ARG A 653 6.90 17.17 10.39
CA ARG A 653 5.95 16.20 9.83
C ARG A 653 5.00 15.68 10.91
N HIS A 654 3.70 15.74 10.66
CA HIS A 654 2.66 15.22 11.55
C HIS A 654 2.85 13.72 11.82
N SER A 655 2.47 13.26 13.01
CA SER A 655 2.41 11.84 13.37
C SER A 655 1.16 11.17 12.80
N SER A 656 0.07 11.93 12.64
CA SER A 656 -1.18 11.46 12.04
C SER A 656 -1.92 12.62 11.37
N TYR A 657 -2.74 12.31 10.36
CA TYR A 657 -3.60 13.28 9.68
C TYR A 657 -4.89 12.63 9.15
N ALA A 658 -5.89 13.47 8.85
CA ALA A 658 -7.14 13.09 8.20
C ALA A 658 -7.75 14.26 7.39
N SER A 659 -8.75 13.99 6.56
CA SER A 659 -9.59 15.04 5.96
C SER A 659 -11.07 14.65 5.94
N ALA A 660 -11.95 15.64 5.90
CA ALA A 660 -13.40 15.47 5.92
C ALA A 660 -14.09 16.53 5.06
N ALA A 661 -15.09 16.14 4.28
CA ALA A 661 -15.98 17.07 3.61
C ALA A 661 -16.96 17.64 4.65
N VAL A 662 -17.09 18.97 4.73
CA VAL A 662 -17.92 19.63 5.74
C VAL A 662 -19.02 20.44 5.07
N ASN A 663 -20.27 20.08 5.38
CA ASN A 663 -21.43 20.86 4.97
C ASN A 663 -21.76 21.89 6.05
N TYR A 664 -21.21 23.11 5.89
CA TYR A 664 -21.38 24.21 6.84
C TYR A 664 -22.83 24.70 7.03
N ALA A 665 -23.78 24.30 6.18
CA ALA A 665 -25.20 24.62 6.32
C ALA A 665 -25.96 23.61 7.21
N THR A 666 -25.52 22.34 7.22
CA THR A 666 -26.16 21.26 8.01
C THR A 666 -25.40 20.88 9.27
N GLY A 667 -24.15 21.33 9.43
CA GLY A 667 -23.29 20.90 10.54
C GLY A 667 -22.73 19.49 10.37
N VAL A 668 -23.01 18.80 9.26
CA VAL A 668 -22.57 17.43 9.03
C VAL A 668 -21.19 17.41 8.37
N ALA A 669 -20.23 16.78 9.03
CA ALA A 669 -18.95 16.40 8.44
C ALA A 669 -19.03 14.95 7.92
N SER A 670 -19.06 14.80 6.61
CA SER A 670 -18.84 13.52 5.96
C SER A 670 -17.33 13.25 5.99
N SER A 671 -16.87 12.47 6.96
CA SER A 671 -15.48 12.01 6.99
C SER A 671 -15.16 11.37 5.65
N ALA A 672 -14.23 11.99 4.91
CA ALA A 672 -13.57 11.34 3.80
C ALA A 672 -12.60 10.36 4.46
N SER A 673 -13.13 9.23 4.94
CA SER A 673 -12.33 8.15 5.46
C SER A 673 -11.44 7.71 4.31
N SER A 674 -10.20 8.20 4.31
CA SER A 674 -9.15 7.66 3.48
C SER A 674 -8.98 6.22 3.94
N SER A 675 -9.64 5.30 3.23
CA SER A 675 -9.22 3.91 3.14
C SER A 675 -7.92 3.84 2.33
N SER A 676 -6.96 4.69 2.66
CA SER A 676 -5.55 4.39 2.49
C SER A 676 -5.36 3.08 3.21
N PHE A 677 -5.14 2.01 2.45
CA PHE A 677 -4.82 0.71 3.01
C PHE A 677 -3.57 0.91 3.87
N ASP A 678 -3.75 0.94 5.19
CA ASP A 678 -2.66 0.93 6.14
C ASP A 678 -1.98 -0.43 5.99
N LEU A 679 -1.00 -0.46 5.09
CA LEU A 679 -0.43 -1.69 4.57
C LEU A 679 0.30 -2.45 5.68
N LYS A 680 0.75 -1.74 6.73
CA LYS A 680 1.33 -2.30 7.95
C LYS A 680 0.27 -3.03 8.75
N LYS A 681 -0.87 -2.38 9.02
CA LYS A 681 -2.02 -3.03 9.69
C LYS A 681 -2.60 -4.19 8.87
N TRP A 682 -2.71 -4.07 7.55
CA TRP A 682 -3.20 -5.15 6.69
C TRP A 682 -2.23 -6.31 6.56
N HIS A 683 -0.92 -6.06 6.46
CA HIS A 683 0.12 -7.10 6.58
C HIS A 683 -0.02 -7.85 7.90
N GLY A 684 -0.02 -7.13 9.03
CA GLY A 684 -0.14 -7.71 10.37
C GLY A 684 -1.43 -8.49 10.57
N ALA A 685 -2.57 -7.97 10.13
CA ALA A 685 -3.87 -8.63 10.26
C ALA A 685 -3.98 -9.91 9.42
N MET A 686 -3.59 -9.86 8.13
CA MET A 686 -3.70 -11.02 7.22
C MET A 686 -2.66 -12.10 7.56
N ALA A 687 -1.42 -11.70 7.85
CA ALA A 687 -0.37 -12.63 8.26
C ALA A 687 -0.62 -13.21 9.66
N GLY A 688 -1.08 -12.39 10.63
CA GLY A 688 -1.42 -12.83 11.97
C GLY A 688 -2.61 -13.79 12.01
N LEU A 689 -3.69 -13.49 11.27
CA LEU A 689 -4.83 -14.40 11.14
C LEU A 689 -4.45 -15.69 10.40
N GLY A 690 -3.76 -15.56 9.26
CA GLY A 690 -3.39 -16.68 8.40
C GLY A 690 -2.37 -17.62 9.05
N TRP A 691 -1.18 -17.11 9.35
CA TRP A 691 -0.07 -17.89 9.89
C TRP A 691 -0.12 -18.05 11.42
N GLY A 692 -0.54 -17.02 12.15
CA GLY A 692 -0.54 -17.03 13.62
C GLY A 692 -1.72 -17.76 14.26
N VAL A 693 -2.92 -17.68 13.68
CA VAL A 693 -4.15 -18.23 14.28
C VAL A 693 -4.66 -19.48 13.56
N LEU A 694 -4.87 -19.41 12.24
CA LEU A 694 -5.50 -20.52 11.50
C LEU A 694 -4.59 -21.75 11.38
N MET A 695 -3.26 -21.57 11.26
CA MET A 695 -2.32 -22.70 11.18
C MET A 695 -2.32 -23.58 12.46
N PRO A 696 -2.19 -23.04 13.69
CA PRO A 696 -2.38 -23.81 14.93
C PRO A 696 -3.75 -24.49 15.06
N VAL A 697 -4.83 -23.83 14.65
CA VAL A 697 -6.20 -24.40 14.69
C VAL A 697 -6.31 -25.59 13.73
N GLY A 698 -5.77 -25.46 12.52
CA GLY A 698 -5.71 -26.56 11.54
C GLY A 698 -4.92 -27.77 12.07
N VAL A 699 -3.81 -27.56 12.78
CA VAL A 699 -3.04 -28.65 13.42
C VAL A 699 -3.84 -29.32 14.53
N ALA A 700 -4.52 -28.55 15.39
CA ALA A 700 -5.37 -29.08 16.46
C ALA A 700 -6.53 -29.94 15.92
N LEU A 701 -7.16 -29.50 14.83
CA LEU A 701 -8.21 -30.26 14.13
C LEU A 701 -7.70 -31.63 13.66
N ALA A 702 -6.51 -31.70 13.05
CA ALA A 702 -5.93 -32.97 12.60
C ALA A 702 -5.46 -33.89 13.74
N ARG A 703 -5.08 -33.33 14.90
CA ARG A 703 -4.70 -34.12 16.09
C ARG A 703 -5.90 -34.71 16.80
N TYR A 704 -6.85 -33.87 17.20
CA TYR A 704 -7.89 -34.24 18.19
C TYR A 704 -9.19 -34.74 17.57
N PHE A 705 -9.54 -34.29 16.35
CA PHE A 705 -10.80 -34.70 15.71
C PHE A 705 -10.65 -35.95 14.83
N LYS A 706 -9.45 -36.57 14.77
CA LYS A 706 -9.12 -37.69 13.88
C LYS A 706 -10.07 -38.91 13.94
N ARG A 707 -10.79 -39.11 15.05
CA ARG A 707 -11.85 -40.13 15.20
C ARG A 707 -13.14 -39.81 14.42
N ARG A 708 -13.36 -38.55 14.04
CA ARG A 708 -14.48 -38.06 13.21
C ARG A 708 -14.05 -38.02 11.73
N ASP A 709 -13.78 -39.17 11.13
CA ASP A 709 -13.56 -39.27 9.67
C ASP A 709 -14.93 -39.13 8.95
N PRO A 710 -15.04 -38.39 7.83
CA PRO A 710 -13.99 -37.62 7.15
C PRO A 710 -13.90 -36.15 7.61
N PHE A 711 -14.72 -35.72 8.58
CA PHE A 711 -14.80 -34.33 9.05
C PHE A 711 -13.44 -33.72 9.40
N TRP A 712 -12.58 -34.42 10.15
CA TRP A 712 -11.28 -33.87 10.56
C TRP A 712 -10.39 -33.52 9.36
N PHE A 713 -10.45 -34.31 8.29
CA PHE A 713 -9.62 -34.16 7.12
C PHE A 713 -10.06 -32.94 6.30
N TYR A 714 -11.37 -32.76 6.13
CA TYR A 714 -11.95 -31.58 5.50
C TYR A 714 -11.78 -30.31 6.34
N ALA A 715 -12.01 -30.38 7.66
CA ALA A 715 -11.79 -29.25 8.55
C ALA A 715 -10.32 -28.81 8.57
N HIS A 716 -9.38 -29.76 8.61
CA HIS A 716 -7.95 -29.48 8.52
C HIS A 716 -7.59 -28.80 7.18
N ILE A 717 -7.91 -29.41 6.03
CA ILE A 717 -7.51 -28.83 4.73
C ILE A 717 -8.19 -27.48 4.44
N SER A 718 -9.45 -27.29 4.84
CA SER A 718 -10.14 -26.00 4.65
C SER A 718 -9.52 -24.89 5.51
N VAL A 719 -9.28 -25.14 6.80
CA VAL A 719 -8.67 -24.14 7.70
C VAL A 719 -7.22 -23.84 7.27
N GLN A 720 -6.42 -24.86 6.94
CA GLN A 720 -5.05 -24.66 6.47
C GLN A 720 -5.00 -23.95 5.11
N GLY A 721 -5.91 -24.26 4.19
CA GLY A 721 -6.00 -23.61 2.88
C GLY A 721 -6.35 -22.12 2.98
N VAL A 722 -7.35 -21.77 3.80
CA VAL A 722 -7.69 -20.36 4.07
C VAL A 722 -6.54 -19.65 4.77
N GLY A 723 -5.92 -20.29 5.77
CA GLY A 723 -4.75 -19.74 6.48
C GLY A 723 -3.56 -19.46 5.55
N PHE A 724 -3.28 -20.37 4.61
CA PHE A 724 -2.19 -20.23 3.64
C PHE A 724 -2.45 -19.08 2.64
N VAL A 725 -3.68 -18.92 2.16
CA VAL A 725 -4.05 -17.82 1.26
C VAL A 725 -3.96 -16.48 1.96
N LEU A 726 -4.59 -16.32 3.14
CA LEU A 726 -4.52 -15.08 3.93
C LEU A 726 -3.07 -14.76 4.33
N GLY A 727 -2.31 -15.77 4.76
CA GLY A 727 -0.91 -15.63 5.11
C GLY A 727 -0.04 -15.21 3.92
N THR A 728 -0.30 -15.72 2.72
CA THR A 728 0.42 -15.31 1.49
C THR A 728 0.07 -13.89 1.09
N VAL A 729 -1.20 -13.49 1.17
CA VAL A 729 -1.63 -12.09 0.95
C VAL A 729 -0.95 -11.16 1.95
N GLY A 730 -0.86 -11.55 3.23
CA GLY A 730 -0.10 -10.85 4.26
C GLY A 730 1.38 -10.70 3.91
N VAL A 731 2.05 -11.77 3.48
CA VAL A 731 3.47 -11.71 3.08
C VAL A 731 3.69 -10.82 1.85
N VAL A 732 2.80 -10.87 0.85
CA VAL A 732 2.85 -9.96 -0.32
C VAL A 732 2.66 -8.49 0.07
N ALA A 733 1.79 -8.20 1.05
CA ALA A 733 1.69 -6.87 1.64
C ALA A 733 2.97 -6.47 2.41
N GLY A 734 3.62 -7.43 3.08
CA GLY A 734 4.87 -7.23 3.81
C GLY A 734 6.03 -6.81 2.90
N PHE A 735 6.21 -7.47 1.75
CA PHE A 735 7.19 -7.09 0.72
C PHE A 735 6.94 -5.71 0.06
N ARG A 736 5.85 -5.04 0.41
CA ARG A 736 5.53 -3.67 -0.04
C ARG A 736 5.69 -2.63 1.08
N LEU A 737 6.11 -3.06 2.27
CA LEU A 737 6.57 -2.20 3.34
C LEU A 737 8.07 -1.94 3.12
N ASN A 738 8.45 -0.67 3.10
CA ASN A 738 9.82 -0.24 2.83
C ASN A 738 10.31 0.57 4.04
N ASP A 739 10.43 -0.13 5.17
CA ASP A 739 10.74 0.42 6.49
C ASP A 739 12.12 -0.08 6.96
N ASP A 740 13.12 0.80 6.97
CA ASP A 740 14.41 0.52 7.63
C ASP A 740 14.24 0.61 9.16
N VAL A 741 13.70 -0.47 9.75
CA VAL A 741 13.45 -0.59 11.19
C VAL A 741 14.24 -1.77 11.80
N PRO A 742 14.86 -1.60 12.98
CA PRO A 742 15.66 -2.66 13.60
C PRO A 742 14.88 -3.97 13.75
N GLY A 743 15.43 -5.06 13.20
CA GLY A 743 14.81 -6.39 13.21
C GLY A 743 13.97 -6.73 11.99
N ALA A 744 13.70 -5.78 11.08
CA ALA A 744 12.97 -6.03 9.82
C ALA A 744 13.56 -7.20 9.02
N ASP A 745 14.88 -7.24 8.84
CA ASP A 745 15.57 -8.31 8.11
C ASP A 745 15.31 -9.70 8.71
N SER A 746 15.28 -9.79 10.04
CA SER A 746 15.01 -11.05 10.76
C SER A 746 13.55 -11.47 10.63
N HIS A 747 12.62 -10.52 10.72
CA HIS A 747 11.18 -10.74 10.48
C HIS A 747 10.90 -11.21 9.04
N GLN A 748 11.57 -10.59 8.08
CA GLN A 748 11.47 -10.92 6.66
C GLN A 748 12.09 -12.30 6.37
N ALA A 749 13.27 -12.60 6.90
CA ALA A 749 13.92 -13.90 6.74
C ALA A 749 13.07 -15.05 7.33
N LEU A 750 12.52 -14.86 8.54
CA LEU A 750 11.59 -15.81 9.15
C LEU A 750 10.29 -15.92 8.33
N GLY A 751 9.74 -14.80 7.83
CA GLY A 751 8.57 -14.77 6.96
C GLY A 751 8.75 -15.58 5.67
N ILE A 752 9.92 -15.44 5.04
CA ILE A 752 10.31 -16.24 3.86
C ILE A 752 10.43 -17.72 4.22
N ALA A 753 11.07 -18.07 5.35
CA ALA A 753 11.19 -19.45 5.80
C ALA A 753 9.82 -20.10 6.08
N ILE A 754 8.88 -19.37 6.69
CA ILE A 754 7.49 -19.81 6.90
C ILE A 754 6.79 -20.07 5.56
N LEU A 755 6.93 -19.15 4.59
CA LEU A 755 6.34 -19.32 3.26
C LEU A 755 6.91 -20.55 2.55
N ILE A 756 8.23 -20.77 2.60
CA ILE A 756 8.89 -21.96 2.06
C ILE A 756 8.35 -23.23 2.72
N PHE A 757 8.28 -23.29 4.05
CA PHE A 757 7.73 -24.44 4.75
C PHE A 757 6.23 -24.66 4.42
N GLY A 758 5.44 -23.60 4.26
CA GLY A 758 4.06 -23.67 3.82
C GLY A 758 3.91 -24.25 2.42
N CYS A 759 4.69 -23.76 1.45
CA CYS A 759 4.76 -24.33 0.10
C CYS A 759 5.17 -25.81 0.12
N LEU A 760 6.15 -26.17 0.95
CA LEU A 760 6.55 -27.57 1.17
C LEU A 760 5.43 -28.42 1.79
N GLN A 761 4.56 -27.86 2.64
CA GLN A 761 3.35 -28.56 3.13
C GLN A 761 2.27 -28.73 2.06
N VAL A 762 2.08 -27.74 1.18
CA VAL A 762 1.17 -27.87 0.02
C VAL A 762 1.69 -28.97 -0.93
N LEU A 763 3.00 -28.99 -1.22
CA LEU A 763 3.64 -30.05 -1.99
C LEU A 763 3.54 -31.42 -1.28
N ALA A 764 3.67 -31.47 0.05
CA ALA A 764 3.41 -32.69 0.83
C ALA A 764 1.98 -33.19 0.61
N PHE A 765 0.99 -32.31 0.67
CA PHE A 765 -0.41 -32.66 0.45
C PHE A 765 -0.66 -33.20 -0.98
N LEU A 766 -0.01 -32.64 -2.00
CA LEU A 766 -0.08 -33.16 -3.37
C LEU A 766 0.60 -34.53 -3.51
N ALA A 767 1.77 -34.70 -2.88
CA ALA A 767 2.53 -35.95 -2.87
C ALA A 767 2.03 -36.98 -1.83
N ARG A 768 0.78 -36.85 -1.35
CA ARG A 768 0.20 -37.63 -0.24
C ARG A 768 -0.01 -39.11 -0.63
N PRO A 769 0.80 -40.07 -0.13
CA PRO A 769 0.73 -41.47 -0.54
C PRO A 769 -0.55 -42.16 -0.06
N ASP A 770 -0.92 -43.26 -0.70
CA ASP A 770 -2.05 -44.08 -0.27
C ASP A 770 -1.87 -44.62 1.18
N LYS A 771 -3.00 -44.85 1.86
CA LYS A 771 -3.08 -45.36 3.24
C LYS A 771 -2.30 -46.67 3.44
N GLY A 772 -2.27 -47.58 2.45
CA GLY A 772 -1.57 -48.87 2.52
C GLY A 772 -0.07 -48.84 2.17
N SER A 773 0.44 -47.72 1.64
CA SER A 773 1.82 -47.66 1.15
C SER A 773 2.87 -47.58 2.27
N LYS A 774 4.03 -48.25 2.11
CA LYS A 774 5.16 -48.09 3.06
C LYS A 774 5.69 -46.65 3.11
N VAL A 775 5.62 -45.93 1.98
CA VAL A 775 6.01 -44.51 1.84
C VAL A 775 5.18 -43.59 2.75
N ARG A 776 3.93 -43.96 3.06
CA ARG A 776 3.04 -43.26 4.01
C ARG A 776 3.72 -42.95 5.35
N ARG A 777 4.62 -43.83 5.84
CA ARG A 777 5.34 -43.64 7.11
C ARG A 777 6.30 -42.44 7.05
N TYR A 778 7.14 -42.39 6.01
CA TYR A 778 8.08 -41.28 5.79
C TYR A 778 7.35 -39.96 5.50
N TRP A 779 6.28 -40.02 4.69
CA TRP A 779 5.43 -38.87 4.45
C TRP A 779 4.81 -38.31 5.73
N ASN A 780 4.26 -39.17 6.61
CA ASN A 780 3.69 -38.74 7.88
C ASN A 780 4.77 -38.06 8.75
N TRP A 781 5.98 -38.63 8.83
CA TRP A 781 7.10 -38.05 9.59
C TRP A 781 7.47 -36.65 9.06
N TYR A 782 7.63 -36.52 7.74
CA TYR A 782 7.97 -35.25 7.07
C TYR A 782 6.88 -34.18 7.27
N HIS A 783 5.63 -34.53 6.95
CA HIS A 783 4.46 -33.64 7.06
C HIS A 783 4.29 -33.13 8.50
N HIS A 784 4.37 -34.01 9.51
CA HIS A 784 4.23 -33.60 10.90
C HIS A 784 5.38 -32.71 11.38
N ASN A 785 6.65 -33.05 11.07
CA ASN A 785 7.79 -32.31 11.61
C ASN A 785 7.97 -30.96 10.93
N VAL A 786 7.90 -30.89 9.59
CA VAL A 786 8.01 -29.61 8.86
C VAL A 786 6.77 -28.74 9.10
N GLY A 787 5.57 -29.32 9.26
CA GLY A 787 4.37 -28.57 9.64
C GLY A 787 4.45 -27.96 11.05
N ARG A 788 5.03 -28.70 12.01
CA ARG A 788 5.31 -28.19 13.37
C ARG A 788 6.36 -27.08 13.35
N ALA A 789 7.44 -27.24 12.58
CA ALA A 789 8.44 -26.20 12.41
C ALA A 789 7.85 -24.92 11.81
N ALA A 790 6.99 -25.03 10.79
CA ALA A 790 6.29 -23.88 10.20
C ALA A 790 5.44 -23.11 11.23
N VAL A 791 4.68 -23.82 12.07
CA VAL A 791 3.88 -23.19 13.14
C VAL A 791 4.77 -22.55 14.21
N ALA A 792 5.86 -23.20 14.63
CA ALA A 792 6.79 -22.62 15.60
C ALA A 792 7.44 -21.32 15.08
N CYS A 793 7.92 -21.33 13.83
CA CYS A 793 8.44 -20.13 13.18
C CYS A 793 7.37 -19.04 13.04
N ALA A 794 6.13 -19.39 12.67
CA ALA A 794 5.03 -18.44 12.57
C ALA A 794 4.70 -17.76 13.91
N VAL A 795 4.65 -18.53 15.01
CA VAL A 795 4.44 -17.99 16.35
C VAL A 795 5.54 -16.99 16.72
N ALA A 796 6.81 -17.36 16.53
CA ALA A 796 7.93 -16.46 16.79
C ALA A 796 7.86 -15.19 15.92
N ASN A 797 7.58 -15.34 14.63
CA ASN A 797 7.58 -14.21 13.70
C ASN A 797 6.41 -13.23 13.92
N VAL A 798 5.28 -13.69 14.45
CA VAL A 798 4.20 -12.78 14.88
C VAL A 798 4.67 -11.89 16.03
N PHE A 799 5.38 -12.42 17.04
CA PHE A 799 5.94 -11.59 18.11
C PHE A 799 7.00 -10.60 17.62
N VAL A 800 7.89 -11.02 16.71
CA VAL A 800 8.87 -10.11 16.07
C VAL A 800 8.14 -9.00 15.31
N GLY A 801 7.18 -9.32 14.45
CA GLY A 801 6.39 -8.33 13.72
C GLY A 801 5.62 -7.34 14.62
N LEU A 802 5.05 -7.82 15.74
CA LEU A 802 4.37 -6.96 16.72
C LEU A 802 5.35 -6.06 17.50
N SER A 803 6.59 -6.52 17.73
CA SER A 803 7.64 -5.70 18.34
C SER A 803 8.10 -4.57 17.41
N ILE A 804 8.27 -4.86 16.11
CA ILE A 804 8.62 -3.90 15.07
C ILE A 804 7.49 -2.87 14.86
N ALA A 805 6.23 -3.30 14.95
CA ALA A 805 5.07 -2.41 14.81
C ALA A 805 4.86 -1.46 16.00
N HIS A 806 5.64 -1.58 17.09
CA HIS A 806 5.41 -0.92 18.39
C HIS A 806 4.05 -1.22 19.05
N GLU A 807 3.30 -2.20 18.56
CA GLU A 807 1.99 -2.66 19.06
C GLU A 807 2.13 -3.81 20.10
N ALA A 808 3.35 -4.04 20.59
CA ALA A 808 3.73 -5.21 21.38
C ALA A 808 2.93 -5.38 22.69
N ALA A 809 2.43 -4.29 23.29
CA ALA A 809 1.71 -4.35 24.56
C ALA A 809 0.31 -4.97 24.41
N ALA A 810 -0.56 -4.38 23.59
CA ALA A 810 -1.96 -4.81 23.49
C ALA A 810 -2.14 -6.01 22.56
N ALA A 811 -1.61 -5.94 21.33
CA ALA A 811 -1.74 -7.03 20.35
C ALA A 811 -0.87 -8.24 20.75
N GLY A 812 0.29 -8.01 21.36
CA GLY A 812 1.13 -9.08 21.91
C GLY A 812 0.47 -9.80 23.09
N ALA A 813 -0.17 -9.07 24.01
CA ALA A 813 -0.94 -9.68 25.10
C ALA A 813 -2.12 -10.50 24.58
N PHE A 814 -2.89 -9.99 23.61
CA PHE A 814 -4.00 -10.73 23.00
C PHE A 814 -3.52 -12.04 22.34
N TYR A 815 -2.44 -11.99 21.57
CA TYR A 815 -1.88 -13.18 20.94
C TYR A 815 -1.28 -14.17 21.95
N GLY A 816 -0.65 -13.66 23.02
CA GLY A 816 -0.20 -14.47 24.16
C GLY A 816 -1.34 -15.21 24.86
N ILE A 817 -2.48 -14.54 25.09
CA ILE A 817 -3.69 -15.16 25.65
C ILE A 817 -4.23 -16.25 24.71
N PHE A 818 -4.29 -16.00 23.40
CA PHE A 818 -4.68 -17.01 22.41
C PHE A 818 -3.80 -18.27 22.49
N LEU A 819 -2.47 -18.10 22.56
CA LEU A 819 -1.53 -19.21 22.69
C LEU A 819 -1.68 -19.96 24.02
N ALA A 820 -1.87 -19.24 25.14
CA ALA A 820 -2.10 -19.86 26.44
C ALA A 820 -3.39 -20.72 26.45
N VAL A 821 -4.49 -20.19 25.90
CA VAL A 821 -5.75 -20.93 25.73
C VAL A 821 -5.56 -22.15 24.82
N TRP A 822 -4.83 -22.00 23.71
CA TRP A 822 -4.53 -23.10 22.78
C TRP A 822 -3.69 -24.21 23.41
N VAL A 823 -2.69 -23.86 24.24
CA VAL A 823 -1.89 -24.82 25.02
C VAL A 823 -2.75 -25.54 26.06
N VAL A 824 -3.54 -24.81 26.87
CA VAL A 824 -4.44 -25.40 27.88
C VAL A 824 -5.46 -26.33 27.23
N ALA A 825 -6.10 -25.91 26.14
CA ALA A 825 -7.03 -26.74 25.38
C ALA A 825 -6.35 -28.00 24.82
N SER A 826 -5.13 -27.87 24.31
CA SER A 826 -4.33 -29.00 23.83
C SER A 826 -3.99 -29.99 24.95
N VAL A 827 -3.56 -29.52 26.12
CA VAL A 827 -3.29 -30.37 27.30
C VAL A 827 -4.56 -31.10 27.75
N VAL A 828 -5.69 -30.42 27.85
CA VAL A 828 -6.98 -31.04 28.23
C VAL A 828 -7.42 -32.09 27.21
N LEU A 829 -7.28 -31.82 25.91
CA LEU A 829 -7.64 -32.76 24.86
C LEU A 829 -6.68 -33.96 24.79
N GLU A 830 -5.39 -33.76 25.04
CA GLU A 830 -4.40 -34.85 25.09
C GLU A 830 -4.62 -35.74 26.33
N ILE A 831 -4.90 -35.18 27.52
CA ILE A 831 -5.31 -35.96 28.72
C ILE A 831 -6.59 -36.78 28.43
N ARG A 832 -7.58 -36.20 27.75
CA ARG A 832 -8.79 -36.95 27.33
C ARG A 832 -8.49 -38.03 26.29
N LEU A 833 -7.54 -37.79 25.38
CA LEU A 833 -7.10 -38.79 24.41
C LEU A 833 -6.47 -40.00 25.11
N TRP A 834 -5.58 -39.76 26.08
CA TRP A 834 -4.91 -40.78 26.90
C TRP A 834 -5.86 -41.56 27.82
N ARG A 835 -6.96 -40.95 28.27
CA ARG A 835 -7.99 -41.63 29.09
C ARG A 835 -9.03 -42.40 28.27
N THR A 836 -9.03 -42.28 26.95
CA THR A 836 -10.07 -42.86 26.06
C THR A 836 -9.50 -43.61 24.87
N GLY A 837 -8.22 -43.96 24.90
CA GLY A 837 -7.51 -44.76 23.91
C GLY A 837 -6.58 -45.74 24.60
#